data_AF-A0AAI9UN09-F1
#
_entry.id   AF-A0AAI9UN09-F1
#
_cell.length_a   1.000
_cell.length_b   1.000
_cell.length_c   1.000
_cell.angle_alpha   90.00
_cell.angle_beta   90.00
_cell.angle_gamma   90.00
#
_symmetry.space_group_name_H-M   'P 1'
#
loop_
_entity.id
_entity.type
_entity.pdbx_description
1 polymer ?
#
loop_
_entity_poly.entity_id
_entity_poly.type
_entity_poly.pdbx_seq_one_letter_code
_entity_poly.pdbx_strand_id
1 'polypeptide(L)'
;MVVFATYSILGIDWGSTAIRATICVRKTKELHPVWNHGAVPGHDIRYQTGAFNSTLYVDDRGGIVYTGEVYNQSCTPIPSKWFLCEDRKTGNPLLDGLLAKFRGMEKRIRRALEAIVRTVFQEVTTFCADRALHIDEIGLSHPAHWTAQELFNYENLIAAVMMESNTFTRAHGRIKLHVESLASAHFLFSSPRHMKQILTQVDEPCHLVFLDFGGHTMNGCIFSAVRRRGDELHYFQVGEPFTAHGGTQLWEKRVDDFATNYVEKSFKSTLLPSQRADLLEMFHLKIKRLQTGLFASMVLHAEDPDNHGSISVHLRATDARQCFLDGLETPLRLARKKIDAAVALGSNVKIVLSGGSGKNVLVQANLQQVCAQLKIDEPFLFYEAVGEKDSFNISKGAALAAVDNIIAKEFIDRGAAFGFQTGRPLKGANGSFISWDNTAFLALDSDGPHYFRKRYSGTTRLKIVCDPQLQASAKWDHVPATCCYDILELAPPTKGHWEFCLQLHDFGDGKLGLTIRKNKLSWKGKAVLNKTTYGPFPLEYDTSSRCCLINLDRVKTESTDFENGIFLTEDGKLVPCDPEAVNDQIQDLQKENNDRLKESGGINTSMPQKMKEQQEKQGQQQEQQESRAAGKRPRSTSVSQTRGRGKPHKKSGRDEDRGQEPAYKKRLMKR
;
A
#
# COMPACT_ATOMS: atom_id res chain seq x y z
N MET A 1 11.36 9.50 -45.18
CA MET A 1 10.94 8.60 -44.09
C MET A 1 9.94 9.35 -43.23
N VAL A 2 8.68 8.91 -43.19
CA VAL A 2 7.71 9.45 -42.23
C VAL A 2 8.07 8.87 -40.87
N VAL A 3 8.61 9.69 -39.97
CA VAL A 3 8.83 9.28 -38.57
C VAL A 3 7.45 9.17 -37.95
N PHE A 4 6.99 7.95 -37.69
CA PHE A 4 5.75 7.74 -36.95
C PHE A 4 5.98 8.23 -35.51
N ALA A 5 5.25 9.27 -35.12
CA ALA A 5 5.17 9.75 -33.75
C ALA A 5 4.94 8.57 -32.80
N THR A 6 5.80 8.43 -31.79
CA THR A 6 5.64 7.40 -30.76
C THR A 6 4.81 7.97 -29.61
N TYR A 7 3.68 7.33 -29.30
CA TYR A 7 2.83 7.76 -28.20
C TYR A 7 3.35 7.26 -26.85
N SER A 8 3.22 8.14 -25.86
CA SER A 8 3.71 7.93 -24.52
C SER A 8 2.75 8.50 -23.49
N ILE A 9 2.84 7.99 -22.27
CA ILE A 9 2.08 8.44 -21.11
C ILE A 9 3.01 9.21 -20.19
N LEU A 10 2.52 10.32 -19.63
CA LEU A 10 3.23 11.05 -18.58
C LEU A 10 2.67 10.64 -17.21
N GLY A 11 3.51 10.08 -16.35
CA GLY A 11 3.22 9.91 -14.94
C GLY A 11 3.78 11.06 -14.10
N ILE A 12 2.98 11.64 -13.21
CA ILE A 12 3.37 12.74 -12.32
C ILE A 12 3.12 12.34 -10.86
N ASP A 13 4.15 12.49 -10.04
CA ASP A 13 4.08 12.45 -8.58
C ASP A 13 4.27 13.86 -8.03
N TRP A 14 3.19 14.48 -7.55
CA TRP A 14 3.25 15.75 -6.84
C TRP A 14 3.38 15.52 -5.34
N GLY A 15 4.61 15.26 -4.90
CA GLY A 15 4.94 15.11 -3.48
C GLY A 15 4.95 16.44 -2.72
N SER A 16 4.89 16.38 -1.39
CA SER A 16 5.06 17.56 -0.54
C SER A 16 6.49 18.09 -0.49
N THR A 17 7.46 17.24 -0.75
CA THR A 17 8.89 17.59 -0.71
C THR A 17 9.46 17.86 -2.09
N ALA A 18 8.95 17.20 -3.12
CA ALA A 18 9.38 17.40 -4.50
C ALA A 18 8.35 16.82 -5.47
N ILE A 19 8.38 17.28 -6.71
CA ILE A 19 7.60 16.72 -7.81
C ILE A 19 8.50 15.85 -8.71
N ARG A 20 7.99 14.71 -9.17
CA ARG A 20 8.66 13.85 -10.16
C ARG A 20 7.77 13.61 -11.37
N ALA A 21 8.41 13.48 -12.52
CA ALA A 21 7.77 13.14 -13.78
C ALA A 21 8.48 11.94 -14.43
N THR A 22 7.71 11.03 -15.01
CA THR A 22 8.22 9.89 -15.78
C THR A 22 7.41 9.72 -17.05
N ILE A 23 8.07 9.53 -18.18
CA ILE A 23 7.43 9.18 -19.45
C ILE A 23 7.50 7.67 -19.64
N CYS A 24 6.36 7.05 -19.94
CA CYS A 24 6.27 5.64 -20.32
C CYS A 24 5.94 5.53 -21.81
N VAL A 25 6.80 4.89 -22.59
CA VAL A 25 6.54 4.62 -24.00
C VAL A 25 5.49 3.51 -24.11
N ARG A 26 4.29 3.83 -24.63
CA ARG A 26 3.12 2.94 -24.54
C ARG A 26 3.38 1.54 -25.12
N LYS A 27 4.09 1.47 -26.25
CA LYS A 27 4.35 0.21 -26.97
C LYS A 27 5.35 -0.70 -26.26
N THR A 28 6.43 -0.14 -25.71
CA THR A 28 7.53 -0.90 -25.11
C THR A 28 7.43 -1.00 -23.59
N LYS A 29 6.56 -0.17 -22.97
CA LYS A 29 6.49 0.06 -21.53
C LYS A 29 7.81 0.55 -20.93
N GLU A 30 8.68 1.14 -21.76
CA GLU A 30 9.97 1.67 -21.31
C GLU A 30 9.76 2.98 -20.53
N LEU A 31 10.38 3.08 -19.36
CA LEU A 31 10.23 4.18 -18.43
C LEU A 31 11.42 5.13 -18.48
N HIS A 32 11.12 6.42 -18.67
CA HIS A 32 12.10 7.48 -18.76
C HIS A 32 11.79 8.59 -17.75
N PRO A 33 12.50 8.66 -16.62
CA PRO A 33 12.40 9.80 -15.71
C PRO A 33 12.75 11.10 -16.42
N VAL A 34 11.94 12.13 -16.23
CA VAL A 34 12.23 13.48 -16.72
C VAL A 34 12.99 14.22 -15.63
N TRP A 35 14.20 14.65 -15.96
CA TRP A 35 15.09 15.31 -15.03
C TRP A 35 14.90 16.81 -15.12
N ASN A 36 14.79 17.47 -13.97
CA ASN A 36 14.90 18.91 -13.89
C ASN A 36 16.37 19.34 -14.04
N HIS A 37 16.75 19.83 -15.22
CA HIS A 37 18.11 20.29 -15.49
C HIS A 37 18.45 21.61 -14.77
N GLY A 38 17.44 22.35 -14.33
CA GLY A 38 17.60 23.57 -13.53
C GLY A 38 17.78 23.33 -12.03
N ALA A 39 17.65 22.08 -11.57
CA ALA A 39 17.79 21.74 -10.15
C ALA A 39 19.20 22.06 -9.67
N VAL A 40 19.32 22.97 -8.69
CA VAL A 40 20.62 23.35 -8.13
C VAL A 40 21.04 22.31 -7.09
N PRO A 41 22.16 21.58 -7.27
CA PRO A 41 22.62 20.60 -6.29
C PRO A 41 22.86 21.27 -4.93
N GLY A 42 22.20 20.77 -3.87
CA GLY A 42 22.39 21.23 -2.50
C GLY A 42 21.43 22.32 -1.99
N HIS A 43 20.50 22.82 -2.82
CA HIS A 43 19.58 23.89 -2.40
C HIS A 43 18.54 23.47 -1.35
N ASP A 44 18.26 22.17 -1.27
CA ASP A 44 17.69 21.51 -0.11
C ASP A 44 18.06 20.03 -0.23
N ILE A 45 18.89 19.53 0.69
CA ILE A 45 19.33 18.14 0.77
C ILE A 45 18.17 17.12 0.86
N ARG A 46 16.92 17.56 1.06
CA ARG A 46 15.69 16.74 0.94
C ARG A 46 15.32 16.49 -0.52
N TYR A 47 15.75 17.31 -1.47
CA TYR A 47 15.59 17.10 -2.91
C TYR A 47 16.52 15.98 -3.38
N GLN A 48 15.94 14.97 -4.01
CA GLN A 48 16.72 14.01 -4.78
C GLN A 48 17.05 14.59 -6.16
N THR A 49 18.21 14.23 -6.70
CA THR A 49 18.70 14.72 -7.98
C THR A 49 17.67 14.56 -9.10
N GLY A 50 17.43 15.63 -9.85
CA GLY A 50 16.51 15.64 -11.00
C GLY A 50 15.03 15.83 -10.66
N ALA A 51 14.65 15.99 -9.39
CA ALA A 51 13.28 16.35 -9.00
C ALA A 51 13.00 17.85 -9.13
N PHE A 52 11.72 18.23 -9.17
CA PHE A 52 11.27 19.62 -9.30
C PHE A 52 10.88 20.20 -7.94
N ASN A 53 11.17 21.49 -7.72
CA ASN A 53 10.77 22.20 -6.51
C ASN A 53 9.24 22.23 -6.35
N SER A 54 8.76 21.72 -5.21
CA SER A 54 7.33 21.72 -4.86
C SER A 54 6.97 22.81 -3.83
N THR A 55 7.84 23.77 -3.57
CA THR A 55 7.67 24.78 -2.51
C THR A 55 7.14 26.10 -3.08
N LEU A 56 6.16 26.69 -2.40
CA LEU A 56 5.77 28.09 -2.56
C LEU A 56 6.39 28.92 -1.44
N TYR A 57 6.88 30.10 -1.78
CA TYR A 57 7.47 31.03 -0.82
C TYR A 57 6.45 32.12 -0.48
N VAL A 58 6.30 32.35 0.82
CA VAL A 58 5.34 33.33 1.33
C VAL A 58 6.03 34.40 2.16
N ASP A 59 5.74 35.66 1.88
CA ASP A 59 6.13 36.81 2.71
C ASP A 59 5.09 37.15 3.79
N ASP A 60 5.50 37.98 4.76
CA ASP A 60 4.65 38.42 5.88
C ASP A 60 3.49 39.32 5.46
N ARG A 61 3.49 39.84 4.23
CA ARG A 61 2.45 40.70 3.65
C ARG A 61 1.42 39.90 2.84
N GLY A 62 1.53 38.57 2.82
CA GLY A 62 0.62 37.69 2.07
C GLY A 62 0.95 37.59 0.58
N GLY A 63 2.14 37.99 0.15
CA GLY A 63 2.69 37.63 -1.15
C GLY A 63 2.97 36.14 -1.20
N ILE A 64 2.55 35.47 -2.28
CA ILE A 64 2.85 34.06 -2.55
C ILE A 64 3.45 33.94 -3.93
N VAL A 65 4.64 33.34 -4.02
CA VAL A 65 5.38 33.21 -5.27
C VAL A 65 6.00 31.83 -5.39
N TYR A 66 6.06 31.34 -6.63
CA TYR A 66 6.93 30.25 -7.00
C TYR A 66 8.18 30.86 -7.65
N THR A 67 9.35 30.54 -7.10
CA THR A 67 10.64 31.09 -7.53
C THR A 67 11.44 30.13 -8.40
N GLY A 68 10.81 29.08 -8.93
CA GLY A 68 11.51 27.99 -9.60
C GLY A 68 12.38 27.22 -8.61
N GLU A 69 13.62 26.96 -8.97
CA GLU A 69 14.59 26.24 -8.14
C GLU A 69 15.38 27.15 -7.17
N VAL A 70 15.09 28.46 -7.17
CA VAL A 70 15.80 29.43 -6.32
C VAL A 70 15.18 29.48 -4.93
N TYR A 71 15.97 29.22 -3.87
CA TYR A 71 15.53 29.42 -2.49
C TYR A 71 15.43 30.89 -2.11
N ASN A 72 14.34 31.27 -1.45
CA ASN A 72 14.11 32.62 -0.95
C ASN A 72 14.25 32.66 0.57
N GLN A 73 15.43 33.11 1.04
CA GLN A 73 15.78 33.23 2.46
C GLN A 73 14.87 34.20 3.24
N SER A 74 14.26 35.16 2.56
CA SER A 74 13.41 36.18 3.19
C SER A 74 11.94 35.78 3.30
N CYS A 75 11.58 34.58 2.85
CA CYS A 75 10.20 34.10 2.83
C CYS A 75 10.08 32.75 3.55
N THR A 76 8.88 32.46 4.06
CA THR A 76 8.58 31.15 4.65
C THR A 76 8.28 30.15 3.53
N PRO A 77 9.02 29.02 3.44
CA PRO A 77 8.72 27.95 2.49
C PRO A 77 7.50 27.13 2.94
N ILE A 78 6.53 26.94 2.05
CA ILE A 78 5.34 26.11 2.27
C ILE A 78 5.22 25.08 1.13
N PRO A 79 5.04 23.78 1.44
CA PRO A 79 4.75 22.78 0.42
C PRO A 79 3.48 23.11 -0.38
N SER A 80 3.61 23.19 -1.70
CA SER A 80 2.54 23.55 -2.63
C SER A 80 1.33 22.61 -2.54
N LYS A 81 1.56 21.33 -2.22
CA LYS A 81 0.53 20.30 -2.12
C LYS A 81 -0.59 20.66 -1.14
N TRP A 82 -0.30 21.40 -0.07
CA TRP A 82 -1.31 21.86 0.90
C TRP A 82 -2.34 22.81 0.31
N PHE A 83 -1.99 23.50 -0.78
CA PHE A 83 -2.90 24.41 -1.45
C PHE A 83 -3.84 23.71 -2.44
N LEU A 84 -3.66 22.39 -2.63
CA LEU A 84 -4.59 21.54 -3.37
C LEU A 84 -5.69 20.94 -2.46
N CYS A 85 -5.48 20.97 -1.14
CA CYS A 85 -6.44 20.45 -0.17
C CYS A 85 -7.50 21.51 0.23
N GLU A 86 -8.73 21.06 0.48
CA GLU A 86 -9.83 21.89 1.01
C GLU A 86 -9.72 22.07 2.52
N ASP A 87 -9.57 20.96 3.27
CA ASP A 87 -9.22 21.04 4.69
C ASP A 87 -7.70 21.19 4.80
N ARG A 88 -7.26 22.44 4.88
CA ARG A 88 -5.86 22.82 5.08
C ARG A 88 -5.31 22.48 6.46
N LYS A 89 -6.00 21.64 7.25
CA LYS A 89 -5.49 21.14 8.53
C LYS A 89 -4.31 20.22 8.30
N THR A 90 -3.16 20.74 8.65
CA THR A 90 -1.87 20.05 8.60
C THR A 90 -1.56 19.32 9.91
N GLY A 91 -2.45 19.44 10.91
CA GLY A 91 -2.20 19.00 12.28
C GLY A 91 -1.22 19.91 13.03
N ASN A 92 -0.98 21.11 12.48
CA ASN A 92 -0.05 22.07 13.04
C ASN A 92 -0.66 23.47 13.18
N PRO A 93 -0.80 23.99 14.41
CA PRO A 93 -1.42 25.30 14.64
C PRO A 93 -0.76 26.49 13.93
N LEU A 94 0.57 26.47 13.73
CA LEU A 94 1.30 27.55 13.05
C LEU A 94 1.07 27.53 11.54
N LEU A 95 1.16 26.35 10.92
CA LEU A 95 0.91 26.20 9.49
C LEU A 95 -0.58 26.34 9.18
N ASP A 96 -1.46 25.82 10.05
CA ASP A 96 -2.91 25.98 9.93
C ASP A 96 -3.30 27.46 10.09
N GLY A 97 -2.69 28.16 11.05
CA GLY A 97 -2.84 29.61 11.23
C GLY A 97 -2.31 30.41 10.04
N LEU A 98 -1.19 30.00 9.44
CA LEU A 98 -0.66 30.60 8.22
C LEU A 98 -1.60 30.33 7.04
N LEU A 99 -2.00 29.08 6.81
CA LEU A 99 -2.92 28.67 5.73
C LEU A 99 -4.30 29.33 5.84
N ALA A 100 -4.77 29.60 7.06
CA ALA A 100 -6.00 30.35 7.32
C ALA A 100 -5.93 31.82 6.86
N LYS A 101 -4.75 32.45 6.89
CA LYS A 101 -4.54 33.82 6.38
C LYS A 101 -4.69 33.93 4.85
N PHE A 102 -4.73 32.80 4.12
CA PHE A 102 -4.90 32.79 2.66
C PHE A 102 -6.34 32.50 2.20
N ARG A 103 -7.34 32.69 3.06
CA ARG A 103 -8.72 32.82 2.59
C ARG A 103 -8.84 34.09 1.74
N GLY A 104 -9.34 33.98 0.52
CA GLY A 104 -9.47 35.09 -0.43
C GLY A 104 -8.26 35.30 -1.37
N MET A 105 -7.25 34.42 -1.33
CA MET A 105 -6.07 34.48 -2.21
C MET A 105 -6.05 33.40 -3.30
N GLU A 106 -7.19 32.77 -3.56
CA GLU A 106 -7.33 31.57 -4.40
C GLU A 106 -6.75 31.79 -5.81
N LYS A 107 -6.99 32.96 -6.40
CA LYS A 107 -6.46 33.32 -7.73
C LYS A 107 -4.93 33.42 -7.76
N ARG A 108 -4.31 33.92 -6.69
CA ARG A 108 -2.83 34.05 -6.61
C ARG A 108 -2.20 32.68 -6.39
N ILE A 109 -2.75 31.90 -5.47
CA ILE A 109 -2.34 30.52 -5.20
C ILE A 109 -2.43 29.71 -6.50
N ARG A 110 -3.56 29.78 -7.20
CA ARG A 110 -3.78 29.10 -8.48
C ARG A 110 -2.70 29.44 -9.50
N ARG A 111 -2.37 30.72 -9.67
CA ARG A 111 -1.29 31.16 -10.58
C ARG A 111 0.08 30.60 -10.20
N ALA A 112 0.39 30.54 -8.90
CA ALA A 112 1.65 29.99 -8.41
C ALA A 112 1.74 28.47 -8.65
N LEU A 113 0.63 27.75 -8.44
CA LEU A 113 0.52 26.32 -8.75
C LEU A 113 0.63 26.05 -10.26
N GLU A 114 -0.01 26.88 -11.10
CA GLU A 114 0.14 26.78 -12.56
C GLU A 114 1.58 27.03 -13.01
N ALA A 115 2.32 27.93 -12.35
CA ALA A 115 3.74 28.16 -12.66
C ALA A 115 4.61 26.93 -12.36
N ILE A 116 4.31 26.17 -11.31
CA ILE A 116 4.95 24.88 -11.03
C ILE A 116 4.67 23.90 -12.17
N VAL A 117 3.40 23.74 -12.57
CA VAL A 117 3.02 22.82 -13.67
C VAL A 117 3.70 23.21 -14.97
N ARG A 118 3.74 24.51 -15.31
CA ARG A 118 4.43 25.01 -16.51
C ARG A 118 5.91 24.62 -16.50
N THR A 119 6.58 24.71 -15.37
CA THR A 119 8.00 24.36 -15.22
C THR A 119 8.23 22.87 -15.51
N VAL A 120 7.38 22.00 -14.94
CA VAL A 120 7.43 20.55 -15.23
C VAL A 120 7.14 20.28 -16.71
N PHE A 121 6.13 20.92 -17.27
CA PHE A 121 5.68 20.68 -18.66
C PHE A 121 6.66 21.20 -19.70
N GLN A 122 7.44 22.23 -19.38
CA GLN A 122 8.54 22.71 -20.21
C GLN A 122 9.62 21.64 -20.34
N GLU A 123 10.11 21.06 -19.23
CA GLU A 123 11.11 19.98 -19.27
C GLU A 123 10.58 18.73 -19.99
N VAL A 124 9.30 18.37 -19.76
CA VAL A 124 8.65 17.27 -20.49
C VAL A 124 8.58 17.56 -22.00
N THR A 125 8.24 18.80 -22.38
CA THR A 125 8.16 19.20 -23.79
C THR A 125 9.53 19.13 -24.47
N THR A 126 10.59 19.63 -23.82
CA THR A 126 11.96 19.52 -24.30
C THR A 126 12.36 18.06 -24.50
N PHE A 127 12.12 17.23 -23.47
CA PHE A 127 12.44 15.80 -23.53
C PHE A 127 11.70 15.07 -24.67
N CYS A 128 10.41 15.38 -24.86
CA CYS A 128 9.60 14.78 -25.92
C CYS A 128 10.05 15.21 -27.32
N ALA A 129 10.41 16.49 -27.50
CA ALA A 129 10.90 17.03 -28.76
C ALA A 129 12.20 16.33 -29.20
N ASP A 130 13.15 16.14 -28.28
CA ASP A 130 14.43 15.48 -28.55
C ASP A 130 14.30 14.00 -28.96
N ARG A 131 13.16 13.37 -28.64
CA ARG A 131 12.93 11.93 -28.84
C ARG A 131 11.74 11.61 -29.75
N ALA A 132 11.15 12.63 -30.38
CA ALA A 132 9.95 12.50 -31.22
C ALA A 132 8.78 11.74 -30.54
N LEU A 133 8.58 12.03 -29.24
CA LEU A 133 7.49 11.46 -28.43
C LEU A 133 6.31 12.43 -28.34
N HIS A 134 5.10 11.89 -28.24
CA HIS A 134 3.89 12.67 -27.94
C HIS A 134 3.18 12.11 -26.72
N ILE A 135 2.72 12.99 -25.84
CA ILE A 135 1.94 12.60 -24.67
C ILE A 135 0.47 12.47 -25.07
N ASP A 136 -0.09 11.27 -24.93
CA ASP A 136 -1.49 10.98 -25.27
C ASP A 136 -2.39 10.69 -24.06
N GLU A 137 -1.81 10.62 -22.86
CA GLU A 137 -2.50 10.38 -21.59
C GLU A 137 -1.58 10.77 -20.40
N ILE A 138 -2.17 11.18 -19.28
CA ILE A 138 -1.45 11.55 -18.06
C ILE A 138 -1.95 10.73 -16.87
N GLY A 139 -1.05 10.04 -16.19
CA GLY A 139 -1.29 9.43 -14.87
C GLY A 139 -0.86 10.37 -13.75
N LEU A 140 -1.79 10.82 -12.93
CA LEU A 140 -1.53 11.69 -11.77
C LEU A 140 -1.65 10.89 -10.47
N SER A 141 -0.61 10.91 -9.64
CA SER A 141 -0.74 10.33 -8.31
C SER A 141 -1.34 11.31 -7.29
N HIS A 142 -2.10 10.79 -6.33
CA HIS A 142 -2.66 11.54 -5.21
C HIS A 142 -2.64 10.70 -3.92
N PRO A 143 -2.66 11.33 -2.73
CA PRO A 143 -2.75 10.59 -1.49
C PRO A 143 -4.17 10.03 -1.28
N ALA A 144 -4.29 8.99 -0.46
CA ALA A 144 -5.54 8.24 -0.31
C ALA A 144 -6.70 9.03 0.35
N HIS A 145 -6.41 10.09 1.10
CA HIS A 145 -7.42 10.87 1.84
C HIS A 145 -8.05 11.99 1.01
N TRP A 146 -7.63 12.19 -0.23
CA TRP A 146 -8.15 13.30 -1.02
C TRP A 146 -9.61 13.08 -1.42
N THR A 147 -10.42 14.11 -1.23
CA THR A 147 -11.83 14.10 -1.59
C THR A 147 -12.02 14.21 -3.11
N ALA A 148 -13.20 13.86 -3.59
CA ALA A 148 -13.55 14.02 -5.02
C ALA A 148 -13.35 15.47 -5.51
N GLN A 149 -13.60 16.46 -4.66
CA GLN A 149 -13.43 17.87 -5.00
C GLN A 149 -11.95 18.27 -5.10
N GLU A 150 -11.09 17.77 -4.20
CA GLU A 150 -9.63 17.97 -4.26
C GLU A 150 -9.04 17.32 -5.51
N LEU A 151 -9.49 16.12 -5.87
CA LEU A 151 -9.11 15.42 -7.09
C LEU A 151 -9.52 16.20 -8.35
N PHE A 152 -10.75 16.69 -8.39
CA PHE A 152 -11.25 17.53 -9.48
C PHE A 152 -10.44 18.83 -9.60
N ASN A 153 -10.11 19.49 -8.48
CA ASN A 153 -9.29 20.70 -8.49
C ASN A 153 -7.88 20.43 -9.03
N TYR A 154 -7.29 19.29 -8.66
CA TYR A 154 -5.99 18.86 -9.13
C TYR A 154 -5.98 18.55 -10.63
N GLU A 155 -6.96 17.78 -11.11
CA GLU A 155 -7.12 17.51 -12.54
C GLU A 155 -7.29 18.80 -13.35
N ASN A 156 -8.16 19.70 -12.90
CA ASN A 156 -8.38 20.99 -13.57
C ASN A 156 -7.16 21.90 -13.58
N LEU A 157 -6.30 21.83 -12.56
CA LEU A 157 -5.03 22.55 -12.54
C LEU A 157 -4.11 22.04 -13.66
N ILE A 158 -3.95 20.72 -13.77
CA ILE A 158 -3.13 20.10 -14.80
C ILE A 158 -3.70 20.37 -16.19
N ALA A 159 -5.01 20.18 -16.38
CA ALA A 159 -5.68 20.39 -17.66
C ALA A 159 -5.57 21.83 -18.17
N ALA A 160 -5.65 22.83 -17.29
CA ALA A 160 -5.55 24.23 -17.67
C ALA A 160 -4.19 24.57 -18.31
N VAL A 161 -3.10 24.05 -17.77
CA VAL A 161 -1.74 24.31 -18.29
C VAL A 161 -1.40 23.41 -19.47
N MET A 162 -1.97 22.21 -19.53
CA MET A 162 -1.76 21.26 -20.62
C MET A 162 -2.08 21.84 -22.01
N MET A 163 -3.08 22.71 -22.08
CA MET A 163 -3.52 23.35 -23.32
C MET A 163 -2.52 24.38 -23.87
N GLU A 164 -1.49 24.77 -23.10
CA GLU A 164 -0.48 25.72 -23.52
C GLU A 164 0.60 25.09 -24.44
N SER A 165 0.67 23.76 -24.56
CA SER A 165 1.70 23.05 -25.33
C SER A 165 1.16 21.95 -26.26
N ASN A 166 1.66 21.93 -27.51
CA ASN A 166 1.31 20.93 -28.52
C ASN A 166 1.73 19.50 -28.13
N THR A 167 2.68 19.35 -27.20
CA THR A 167 3.12 18.04 -26.69
C THR A 167 1.98 17.23 -26.08
N PHE A 168 0.97 17.93 -25.54
CA PHE A 168 -0.10 17.33 -24.74
C PHE A 168 -1.49 17.42 -25.37
N THR A 169 -1.64 17.98 -26.59
CA THR A 169 -2.95 18.19 -27.22
C THR A 169 -3.81 16.92 -27.25
N ARG A 170 -3.18 15.74 -27.38
CA ARG A 170 -3.87 14.44 -27.43
C ARG A 170 -4.24 13.88 -26.06
N ALA A 171 -3.59 14.36 -25.00
CA ALA A 171 -3.87 13.97 -23.63
C ALA A 171 -5.05 14.75 -23.00
N HIS A 172 -5.60 15.75 -23.72
CA HIS A 172 -6.76 16.50 -23.25
C HIS A 172 -7.97 15.59 -23.01
N GLY A 173 -8.52 15.66 -21.79
CA GLY A 173 -9.60 14.77 -21.33
C GLY A 173 -9.16 13.33 -21.04
N ARG A 174 -7.86 13.06 -20.98
CA ARG A 174 -7.27 11.74 -20.72
C ARG A 174 -6.30 11.79 -19.54
N ILE A 175 -6.82 12.24 -18.40
CA ILE A 175 -6.12 12.23 -17.13
C ILE A 175 -6.64 11.06 -16.30
N LYS A 176 -5.74 10.28 -15.71
CA LYS A 176 -6.06 9.16 -14.82
C LYS A 176 -5.48 9.43 -13.45
N LEU A 177 -6.32 9.37 -12.44
CA LEU A 177 -5.94 9.57 -11.05
C LEU A 177 -5.62 8.22 -10.41
N HIS A 178 -4.48 8.15 -9.71
CA HIS A 178 -4.02 6.94 -9.05
C HIS A 178 -3.60 7.25 -7.61
N VAL A 179 -4.02 6.44 -6.65
CA VAL A 179 -3.50 6.58 -5.28
C VAL A 179 -2.00 6.28 -5.27
N GLU A 180 -1.21 7.09 -4.56
CA GLU A 180 0.27 7.01 -4.50
C GLU A 180 0.80 5.61 -4.18
N SER A 181 0.20 4.94 -3.19
CA SER A 181 0.58 3.58 -2.78
C SER A 181 0.26 2.55 -3.87
N LEU A 182 -0.87 2.70 -4.56
CA LEU A 182 -1.25 1.85 -5.70
C LEU A 182 -0.32 2.07 -6.90
N ALA A 183 -0.04 3.33 -7.24
CA ALA A 183 0.91 3.68 -8.29
C ALA A 183 2.27 3.04 -8.02
N SER A 184 2.87 3.26 -6.85
CA SER A 184 4.18 2.68 -6.50
C SER A 184 4.19 1.15 -6.60
N ALA A 185 3.09 0.49 -6.24
CA ALA A 185 2.94 -0.95 -6.38
C ALA A 185 2.90 -1.41 -7.85
N HIS A 186 2.25 -0.68 -8.77
CA HIS A 186 2.32 -0.97 -10.21
C HIS A 186 3.76 -0.98 -10.73
N PHE A 187 4.61 -0.08 -10.23
CA PHE A 187 6.04 -0.11 -10.57
C PHE A 187 6.75 -1.31 -9.94
N LEU A 188 6.50 -1.63 -8.66
CA LEU A 188 7.05 -2.82 -8.01
C LEU A 188 6.75 -4.09 -8.82
N PHE A 189 5.48 -4.27 -9.20
CA PHE A 189 4.96 -5.44 -9.89
C PHE A 189 5.33 -5.51 -11.38
N SER A 190 5.77 -4.40 -11.98
CA SER A 190 6.25 -4.39 -13.37
C SER A 190 7.58 -5.11 -13.59
N SER A 191 8.33 -5.41 -12.52
CA SER A 191 9.68 -5.96 -12.58
C SER A 191 9.76 -7.37 -12.00
N PRO A 192 9.97 -8.41 -12.84
CA PRO A 192 10.19 -9.78 -12.38
C PRO A 192 11.31 -9.93 -11.35
N ARG A 193 12.31 -9.07 -11.41
CA ARG A 193 13.42 -9.04 -10.45
C ARG A 193 12.92 -8.70 -9.04
N HIS A 194 12.07 -7.69 -8.90
CA HIS A 194 11.53 -7.28 -7.60
C HIS A 194 10.54 -8.32 -7.08
N MET A 195 9.65 -8.81 -7.96
CA MET A 195 8.65 -9.81 -7.61
C MET A 195 9.24 -11.08 -7.04
N LYS A 196 10.33 -11.60 -7.62
CA LYS A 196 10.99 -12.84 -7.17
C LYS A 196 11.58 -12.75 -5.76
N GLN A 197 11.89 -11.55 -5.29
CA GLN A 197 12.40 -11.34 -3.93
C GLN A 197 11.29 -11.36 -2.88
N ILE A 198 10.07 -11.01 -3.29
CA ILE A 198 8.91 -10.87 -2.40
C ILE A 198 8.03 -12.14 -2.43
N LEU A 199 7.71 -12.62 -3.64
CA LEU A 199 6.77 -13.72 -3.88
C LEU A 199 7.51 -15.05 -4.06
N THR A 200 7.81 -15.71 -2.93
CA THR A 200 8.63 -16.93 -2.89
C THR A 200 7.84 -18.20 -3.23
N GLN A 201 6.57 -18.28 -2.84
CA GLN A 201 5.69 -19.43 -3.09
C GLN A 201 4.89 -19.23 -4.37
N VAL A 202 4.83 -20.28 -5.19
CA VAL A 202 4.11 -20.29 -6.46
C VAL A 202 2.71 -20.82 -6.21
N ASP A 203 1.70 -20.23 -6.87
CA ASP A 203 0.29 -20.63 -6.80
C ASP A 203 -0.38 -20.42 -5.41
N GLU A 204 0.31 -19.80 -4.44
CA GLU A 204 -0.24 -19.40 -3.14
C GLU A 204 -0.38 -17.86 -3.06
N PRO A 205 -1.55 -17.34 -2.64
CA PRO A 205 -1.71 -15.91 -2.39
C PRO A 205 -0.77 -15.40 -1.30
N CYS A 206 -0.13 -14.28 -1.57
CA CYS A 206 0.67 -13.51 -0.63
C CYS A 206 -0.03 -12.18 -0.37
N HIS A 207 -0.29 -11.86 0.89
CA HIS A 207 -0.83 -10.56 1.27
C HIS A 207 0.32 -9.57 1.46
N LEU A 208 0.42 -8.61 0.54
CA LEU A 208 1.47 -7.61 0.51
C LEU A 208 0.95 -6.30 1.12
N VAL A 209 1.52 -5.89 2.25
CA VAL A 209 1.24 -4.58 2.84
C VAL A 209 2.27 -3.59 2.33
N PHE A 210 1.84 -2.70 1.45
CA PHE A 210 2.68 -1.64 0.92
C PHE A 210 2.57 -0.40 1.80
N LEU A 211 3.69 0.09 2.31
CA LEU A 211 3.79 1.24 3.19
C LEU A 211 4.74 2.28 2.60
N ASP A 212 4.20 3.41 2.17
CA ASP A 212 4.97 4.53 1.64
C ASP A 212 5.01 5.68 2.65
N PHE A 213 6.11 5.75 3.40
CA PHE A 213 6.32 6.77 4.42
C PHE A 213 6.94 8.03 3.76
N GLY A 214 6.08 8.96 3.36
CA GLY A 214 6.45 10.26 2.79
C GLY A 214 6.84 11.29 3.84
N GLY A 215 6.99 12.56 3.42
CA GLY A 215 7.35 13.67 4.31
C GLY A 215 6.22 14.09 5.26
N HIS A 216 4.98 14.07 4.79
CA HIS A 216 3.80 14.51 5.55
C HIS A 216 2.77 13.41 5.83
N THR A 217 2.75 12.36 5.02
CA THR A 217 1.80 11.27 5.16
C THR A 217 2.54 9.96 4.97
N MET A 218 2.03 8.94 5.66
CA MET A 218 2.20 7.57 5.22
C MET A 218 0.97 7.17 4.42
N ASN A 219 1.15 6.77 3.17
CA ASN A 219 0.11 6.13 2.36
C ASN A 219 0.38 4.63 2.33
N GLY A 220 -0.67 3.82 2.26
CA GLY A 220 -0.51 2.39 2.13
C GLY A 220 -1.72 1.70 1.50
N CYS A 221 -1.53 0.44 1.17
CA CYS A 221 -2.54 -0.43 0.62
C CYS A 221 -2.14 -1.90 0.88
N ILE A 222 -3.11 -2.80 0.82
CA ILE A 222 -2.88 -4.24 0.90
C ILE A 222 -3.18 -4.81 -0.48
N PHE A 223 -2.34 -5.73 -0.96
CA PHE A 223 -2.61 -6.52 -2.16
C PHE A 223 -2.68 -7.99 -1.82
N SER A 224 -3.55 -8.72 -2.51
CA SER A 224 -3.39 -10.16 -2.66
C SER A 224 -2.65 -10.40 -3.95
N ALA A 225 -1.47 -11.02 -3.89
CA ALA A 225 -0.62 -11.27 -5.05
C ALA A 225 -0.25 -12.75 -5.16
N VAL A 226 -0.36 -13.31 -6.35
CA VAL A 226 0.01 -14.69 -6.68
C VAL A 226 1.00 -14.65 -7.83
N ARG A 227 2.17 -15.28 -7.62
CA ARG A 227 3.08 -15.62 -8.73
C ARG A 227 2.77 -17.03 -9.20
N ARG A 228 2.35 -17.18 -10.46
CA ARG A 228 2.09 -18.48 -11.08
C ARG A 228 3.32 -19.02 -11.79
N ARG A 229 3.25 -20.30 -12.18
CA ARG A 229 4.28 -20.93 -13.03
C ARG A 229 4.46 -20.13 -14.31
N GLY A 230 5.72 -19.92 -14.72
CA GLY A 230 6.06 -19.06 -15.86
C GLY A 230 6.29 -17.59 -15.50
N ASP A 231 6.35 -17.26 -14.20
CA ASP A 231 6.50 -15.89 -13.67
C ASP A 231 5.35 -14.94 -14.06
N GLU A 232 4.17 -15.50 -14.31
CA GLU A 232 2.94 -14.73 -14.44
C GLU A 232 2.55 -14.15 -13.07
N LEU A 233 2.35 -12.83 -12.99
CA LEU A 233 1.94 -12.16 -11.75
C LEU A 233 0.48 -11.75 -11.85
N HIS A 234 -0.25 -12.09 -10.78
CA HIS A 234 -1.59 -11.59 -10.55
C HIS A 234 -1.64 -10.91 -9.21
N TYR A 235 -2.28 -9.75 -9.19
CA TYR A 235 -2.54 -9.05 -7.95
C TYR A 235 -3.78 -8.20 -8.09
N PHE A 236 -4.44 -8.00 -6.96
CA PHE A 236 -5.54 -7.08 -6.81
C PHE A 236 -5.49 -6.47 -5.42
N GLN A 237 -6.08 -5.29 -5.29
CA GLN A 237 -6.15 -4.57 -4.04
C GLN A 237 -7.13 -5.24 -3.06
N VAL A 238 -6.74 -5.31 -1.79
CA VAL A 238 -7.57 -5.81 -0.68
C VAL A 238 -7.93 -4.66 0.24
N GLY A 239 -9.23 -4.42 0.39
CA GLY A 239 -9.75 -3.28 1.15
C GLY A 239 -9.36 -1.95 0.52
N GLU A 240 -9.65 -0.85 1.22
CA GLU A 240 -9.32 0.49 0.72
C GLU A 240 -7.87 0.91 0.99
N PRO A 241 -7.28 1.79 0.17
CA PRO A 241 -6.02 2.42 0.47
C PRO A 241 -6.18 3.25 1.75
N PHE A 242 -5.12 3.34 2.54
CA PHE A 242 -5.16 4.02 3.83
C PHE A 242 -4.06 5.05 3.94
N THR A 243 -4.25 6.01 4.82
CA THR A 243 -3.30 7.08 5.05
C THR A 243 -3.33 7.57 6.48
N ALA A 244 -2.19 8.07 6.94
CA ALA A 244 -2.05 8.75 8.22
C ALA A 244 -1.13 9.95 8.05
N HIS A 245 -1.49 11.07 8.68
CA HIS A 245 -0.62 12.24 8.78
C HIS A 245 0.56 11.94 9.71
N GLY A 246 1.75 12.31 9.26
CA GLY A 246 3.02 12.10 9.93
C GLY A 246 4.12 11.71 8.93
N GLY A 247 5.36 11.99 9.30
CA GLY A 247 6.51 11.86 8.41
C GLY A 247 7.69 12.72 8.89
N THR A 248 8.81 12.65 8.19
CA THR A 248 10.03 13.40 8.54
C THR A 248 9.82 14.91 8.55
N GLN A 249 8.96 15.48 7.69
CA GLN A 249 8.71 16.92 7.72
C GLN A 249 7.93 17.34 8.97
N LEU A 250 7.01 16.50 9.47
CA LEU A 250 6.34 16.78 10.74
C LEU A 250 7.30 16.59 11.91
N TRP A 251 8.18 15.59 11.85
CA TRP A 251 9.24 15.39 12.85
C TRP A 251 10.22 16.59 12.90
N GLU A 252 10.73 17.05 11.76
CA GLU A 252 11.55 18.26 11.63
C GLU A 252 10.85 19.46 12.28
N LYS A 253 9.55 19.61 12.05
CA LYS A 253 8.77 20.71 12.63
C LYS A 253 8.65 20.64 14.15
N ARG A 254 8.57 19.44 14.74
CA ARG A 254 8.61 19.28 16.21
C ARG A 254 9.97 19.67 16.78
N VAL A 255 11.05 19.43 16.02
CA VAL A 255 12.39 19.90 16.38
C VAL A 255 12.49 21.42 16.26
N ASP A 256 11.87 22.03 15.25
CA ASP A 256 11.77 23.49 15.10
C ASP A 256 11.03 24.15 16.28
N ASP A 257 9.86 23.61 16.66
CA ASP A 257 9.09 24.06 17.83
C ASP A 257 9.94 23.93 19.11
N PHE A 258 10.66 22.81 19.27
CA PHE A 258 11.58 22.61 20.39
C PHE A 258 12.71 23.64 20.39
N ALA A 259 13.37 23.84 19.25
CA ALA A 259 14.50 24.75 19.11
C ALA A 259 14.10 26.21 19.38
N THR A 260 12.94 26.64 18.87
CA THR A 260 12.39 27.98 19.12
C THR A 260 12.17 28.18 20.62
N ASN A 261 11.47 27.25 21.27
CA ASN A 261 11.23 27.31 22.71
C ASN A 261 12.52 27.26 23.54
N TYR A 262 13.50 26.47 23.10
CA TYR A 262 14.81 26.38 23.74
C TYR A 262 15.53 27.72 23.67
N VAL A 263 15.53 28.36 22.50
CA VAL A 263 16.24 29.62 22.28
C VAL A 263 15.60 30.77 23.03
N GLU A 264 14.28 30.89 22.98
CA GLU A 264 13.53 31.92 23.70
C GLU A 264 13.71 31.80 25.22
N LYS A 265 13.72 30.58 25.76
CA LYS A 265 13.86 30.36 27.21
C LYS A 265 15.31 30.49 27.70
N SER A 266 16.26 29.90 26.98
CA SER A 266 17.65 29.82 27.41
C SER A 266 18.45 31.07 27.05
N PHE A 267 18.20 31.67 25.89
CA PHE A 267 18.95 32.84 25.40
C PHE A 267 18.13 34.14 25.40
N LYS A 268 16.82 34.08 25.71
CA LYS A 268 15.92 35.25 25.71
C LYS A 268 15.94 36.02 24.38
N SER A 269 16.13 35.29 23.29
CA SER A 269 16.20 35.82 21.93
C SER A 269 15.18 35.15 21.02
N THR A 270 14.83 35.79 19.91
CA THR A 270 13.97 35.23 18.87
C THR A 270 14.82 34.50 17.83
N LEU A 271 14.43 33.28 17.50
CA LEU A 271 15.13 32.48 16.51
C LEU A 271 14.75 32.94 15.09
N LEU A 272 15.73 33.45 14.33
CA LEU A 272 15.52 34.01 12.99
C LEU A 272 15.19 32.92 11.95
N PRO A 273 14.47 33.23 10.86
CA PRO A 273 14.14 32.25 9.81
C PRO A 273 15.36 31.54 9.21
N SER A 274 16.46 32.26 8.97
CA SER A 274 17.72 31.68 8.48
C SER A 274 18.32 30.69 9.48
N GLN A 275 18.37 31.06 10.76
CA GLN A 275 18.85 30.18 11.83
C GLN A 275 18.00 28.92 11.98
N ARG A 276 16.68 29.03 11.82
CA ARG A 276 15.77 27.87 11.81
C ARG A 276 16.10 26.93 10.65
N ALA A 277 16.34 27.49 9.47
CA ALA A 277 16.71 26.70 8.30
C ALA A 277 18.02 25.93 8.55
N ASP A 278 19.05 26.58 9.09
CA ASP A 278 20.35 25.93 9.41
C ASP A 278 20.19 24.79 10.43
N LEU A 279 19.44 25.02 11.52
CA LEU A 279 19.19 24.00 12.54
C LEU A 279 18.47 22.78 11.96
N LEU A 280 17.46 23.02 11.10
CA LEU A 280 16.68 21.95 10.49
C LEU A 280 17.47 21.19 9.42
N GLU A 281 18.30 21.88 8.65
CA GLU A 281 19.23 21.22 7.72
C GLU A 281 20.21 20.32 8.47
N MET A 282 20.84 20.84 9.53
CA MET A 282 21.74 20.04 10.36
C MET A 282 21.03 18.85 11.00
N PHE A 283 19.82 19.04 11.50
CA PHE A 283 19.01 17.96 12.05
C PHE A 283 18.75 16.87 11.00
N HIS A 284 18.32 17.26 9.79
CA HIS A 284 18.07 16.33 8.69
C HIS A 284 19.32 15.53 8.29
N LEU A 285 20.49 16.18 8.21
CA LEU A 285 21.77 15.51 7.97
C LEU A 285 22.09 14.49 9.07
N LYS A 286 21.82 14.81 10.33
CA LYS A 286 22.07 13.92 11.46
C LYS A 286 21.15 12.71 11.43
N ILE A 287 19.84 12.88 11.19
CA ILE A 287 18.91 11.75 11.13
C ILE A 287 19.14 10.84 9.92
N LYS A 288 19.65 11.38 8.80
CA LYS A 288 20.09 10.58 7.65
C LYS A 288 21.31 9.71 7.94
N ARG A 289 22.18 10.14 8.86
CA ARG A 289 23.41 9.43 9.24
C ARG A 289 23.23 8.49 10.44
N LEU A 290 22.02 8.39 11.00
CA LEU A 290 21.74 7.45 12.07
C LEU A 290 21.92 6.01 11.57
N GLN A 291 22.72 5.23 12.30
CA GLN A 291 22.99 3.83 12.00
C GLN A 291 22.27 2.86 12.95
N THR A 292 21.69 3.37 14.03
CA THR A 292 21.04 2.56 15.06
C THR A 292 19.57 2.93 15.19
N GLY A 293 18.74 1.94 15.52
CA GLY A 293 17.33 2.16 15.88
C GLY A 293 17.12 2.76 17.27
N LEU A 294 18.12 3.48 17.81
CA LEU A 294 18.10 4.06 19.15
C LEU A 294 18.22 5.58 19.08
N PHE A 295 17.48 6.27 19.95
CA PHE A 295 17.57 7.73 20.07
C PHE A 295 18.85 8.14 20.77
N ALA A 296 19.59 9.07 20.17
CA ALA A 296 20.78 9.67 20.73
C ALA A 296 20.60 11.18 20.90
N SER A 297 21.31 11.77 21.86
CA SER A 297 21.35 13.22 22.01
C SER A 297 22.06 13.87 20.82
N MET A 298 21.57 15.03 20.40
CA MET A 298 22.11 15.81 19.28
C MET A 298 22.36 17.25 19.71
N VAL A 299 23.44 17.83 19.20
CA VAL A 299 23.66 19.28 19.23
C VAL A 299 23.44 19.82 17.81
N LEU A 300 22.58 20.82 17.68
CA LEU A 300 22.28 21.52 16.43
C LEU A 300 22.88 22.92 16.49
N HIS A 301 23.46 23.41 15.39
CA HIS A 301 24.13 24.70 15.34
C HIS A 301 23.55 25.56 14.21
N ALA A 302 23.43 26.86 14.47
CA ALA A 302 23.15 27.89 13.49
C ALA A 302 24.07 29.10 13.71
N GLU A 303 24.46 29.75 12.61
CA GLU A 303 25.29 30.95 12.67
C GLU A 303 24.42 32.18 12.99
N ASP A 304 24.96 33.10 13.80
CA ASP A 304 24.36 34.41 14.01
C ASP A 304 24.93 35.38 12.96
N PRO A 305 24.12 35.79 11.96
CA PRO A 305 24.58 36.66 10.88
C PRO A 305 25.01 38.05 11.38
N ASP A 306 24.51 38.50 12.53
CA ASP A 306 24.74 39.86 13.04
C ASP A 306 25.90 39.95 14.03
N ASN A 307 26.31 38.84 14.65
CA ASN A 307 27.23 38.85 15.81
C ASN A 307 28.43 37.91 15.72
N HIS A 308 28.63 37.20 14.60
CA HIS A 308 29.64 36.13 14.45
C HIS A 308 29.60 35.06 15.57
N GLY A 309 28.51 34.99 16.33
CA GLY A 309 28.25 33.97 17.35
C GLY A 309 27.56 32.74 16.74
N SER A 310 27.49 31.64 17.49
CA SER A 310 26.75 30.44 17.07
C SER A 310 25.66 30.11 18.10
N ILE A 311 24.43 29.93 17.64
CA ILE A 311 23.36 29.36 18.47
C ILE A 311 23.53 27.85 18.50
N SER A 312 23.59 27.26 19.69
CA SER A 312 23.68 25.81 19.89
C SER A 312 22.46 25.29 20.64
N VAL A 313 21.67 24.45 19.99
CA VAL A 313 20.48 23.82 20.56
C VAL A 313 20.81 22.37 20.93
N HIS A 314 20.65 22.04 22.22
CA HIS A 314 20.91 20.70 22.74
C HIS A 314 19.61 19.89 22.82
N LEU A 315 19.42 18.98 21.86
CA LEU A 315 18.29 18.06 21.81
C LEU A 315 18.68 16.74 22.50
N ARG A 316 18.24 16.51 23.74
CA ARG A 316 18.55 15.26 24.46
C ARG A 316 17.85 14.06 23.82
N ALA A 317 18.36 12.85 24.03
CA ALA A 317 17.75 11.63 23.48
C ALA A 317 16.25 11.48 23.80
N THR A 318 15.82 11.87 25.01
CA THR A 318 14.40 11.84 25.41
C THR A 318 13.55 12.84 24.62
N ASP A 319 14.07 14.05 24.40
CA ASP A 319 13.38 15.10 23.66
C ASP A 319 13.35 14.77 22.16
N ALA A 320 14.44 14.20 21.62
CA ALA A 320 14.51 13.68 20.26
C ALA A 320 13.48 12.56 20.02
N ARG A 321 13.34 11.64 20.99
CA ARG A 321 12.32 10.59 20.96
C ARG A 321 10.91 11.17 20.97
N GLN A 322 10.64 12.17 21.81
CA GLN A 322 9.33 12.79 21.86
C GLN A 322 8.99 13.48 20.54
N CYS A 323 9.93 14.26 19.98
CA CYS A 323 9.74 14.90 18.67
C CYS A 323 9.46 13.87 17.55
N PHE A 324 10.10 12.71 17.61
CA PHE A 324 9.84 11.61 16.67
C PHE A 324 8.42 11.06 16.84
N LEU A 325 8.00 10.75 18.07
CA LEU A 325 6.66 10.22 18.33
C LEU A 325 5.58 11.23 17.91
N ASP A 326 5.75 12.50 18.26
CA ASP A 326 4.85 13.58 17.85
C ASP A 326 4.78 13.78 16.32
N GLY A 327 5.77 13.28 15.57
CA GLY A 327 5.83 13.33 14.12
C GLY A 327 5.42 12.05 13.39
N LEU A 328 5.56 10.88 14.01
CA LEU A 328 5.47 9.56 13.34
C LEU A 328 4.65 8.50 14.09
N GLU A 329 4.18 8.74 15.32
CA GLU A 329 3.42 7.74 16.09
C GLU A 329 2.13 7.31 15.37
N THR A 330 1.34 8.28 14.90
CA THR A 330 0.09 8.02 14.18
C THR A 330 0.27 7.10 12.98
N PRO A 331 1.19 7.38 12.02
CA PRO A 331 1.40 6.48 10.89
C PRO A 331 2.02 5.14 11.30
N LEU A 332 2.93 5.09 12.27
CA LEU A 332 3.48 3.81 12.76
C LEU A 332 2.38 2.92 13.37
N ARG A 333 1.46 3.50 14.14
CA ARG A 333 0.31 2.78 14.70
C ARG A 333 -0.64 2.27 13.62
N LEU A 334 -0.92 3.08 12.60
CA LEU A 334 -1.75 2.66 11.48
C LEU A 334 -1.08 1.53 10.68
N ALA A 335 0.21 1.65 10.41
CA ALA A 335 0.98 0.59 9.75
C ALA A 335 0.85 -0.73 10.52
N ARG A 336 1.08 -0.72 11.84
CA ARG A 336 0.88 -1.91 12.68
C ARG A 336 -0.53 -2.49 12.53
N LYS A 337 -1.58 -1.66 12.67
CA LYS A 337 -2.98 -2.11 12.52
C LYS A 337 -3.23 -2.79 11.17
N LYS A 338 -2.64 -2.28 10.09
CA LYS A 338 -2.82 -2.83 8.74
C LYS A 338 -1.97 -4.08 8.50
N ILE A 339 -0.82 -4.20 9.14
CA ILE A 339 -0.04 -5.45 9.19
C ILE A 339 -0.81 -6.53 9.93
N ASP A 340 -1.35 -6.22 11.12
CA ASP A 340 -2.18 -7.14 11.90
C ASP A 340 -3.39 -7.61 11.07
N ALA A 341 -4.03 -6.70 10.35
CA ALA A 341 -5.15 -7.02 9.45
C ALA A 341 -4.73 -7.95 8.30
N ALA A 342 -3.55 -7.76 7.70
CA ALA A 342 -3.07 -8.65 6.64
C ALA A 342 -2.73 -10.06 7.15
N VAL A 343 -2.11 -10.16 8.34
CA VAL A 343 -1.84 -11.45 9.01
C VAL A 343 -3.14 -12.17 9.37
N ALA A 344 -4.19 -11.41 9.67
CA ALA A 344 -5.52 -11.95 9.88
C ALA A 344 -6.21 -12.46 8.61
N LEU A 345 -5.68 -12.21 7.41
CA LEU A 345 -6.21 -12.76 6.16
C LEU A 345 -5.51 -14.07 5.76
N GLY A 346 -4.23 -14.24 6.10
CA GLY A 346 -3.46 -15.44 5.80
C GLY A 346 -2.06 -15.41 6.41
N SER A 347 -1.41 -16.56 6.44
CA SER A 347 -0.05 -16.71 7.00
C SER A 347 1.06 -16.19 6.08
N ASN A 348 0.81 -16.09 4.76
CA ASN A 348 1.79 -15.62 3.79
C ASN A 348 1.66 -14.10 3.62
N VAL A 349 2.33 -13.35 4.50
CA VAL A 349 2.33 -11.87 4.48
C VAL A 349 3.73 -11.35 4.21
N LYS A 350 3.84 -10.28 3.40
CA LYS A 350 5.08 -9.51 3.26
C LYS A 350 4.81 -8.02 3.38
N ILE A 351 5.78 -7.32 3.96
CA ILE A 351 5.73 -5.87 4.11
C ILE A 351 6.68 -5.27 3.09
N VAL A 352 6.22 -4.27 2.33
CA VAL A 352 7.05 -3.48 1.43
C VAL A 352 7.14 -2.06 1.98
N LEU A 353 8.35 -1.61 2.26
CA LEU A 353 8.62 -0.27 2.77
C LEU A 353 9.21 0.63 1.69
N SER A 354 8.56 1.77 1.49
CA SER A 354 8.91 2.82 0.54
C SER A 354 8.90 4.19 1.22
N GLY A 355 9.34 5.22 0.48
CA GLY A 355 9.21 6.62 0.85
C GLY A 355 10.43 7.16 1.59
N GLY A 356 10.58 8.49 1.56
CA GLY A 356 11.75 9.17 2.14
C GLY A 356 11.89 8.94 3.65
N SER A 357 10.78 8.97 4.39
CA SER A 357 10.77 8.68 5.83
C SER A 357 10.97 7.19 6.12
N GLY A 358 10.56 6.30 5.21
CA GLY A 358 10.77 4.85 5.31
C GLY A 358 12.26 4.44 5.25
N LYS A 359 13.13 5.30 4.71
CA LYS A 359 14.59 5.11 4.74
C LYS A 359 15.20 5.34 6.12
N ASN A 360 14.48 5.96 7.05
CA ASN A 360 15.00 6.22 8.38
C ASN A 360 15.07 4.95 9.22
N VAL A 361 16.22 4.69 9.83
CA VAL A 361 16.48 3.48 10.63
C VAL A 361 15.53 3.32 11.83
N LEU A 362 14.99 4.40 12.40
CA LEU A 362 14.04 4.33 13.52
C LEU A 362 12.65 3.85 13.06
N VAL A 363 12.24 4.23 11.84
CA VAL A 363 11.00 3.74 11.21
C VAL A 363 11.16 2.27 10.88
N GLN A 364 12.29 1.88 10.29
CA GLN A 364 12.61 0.48 9.97
C GLN A 364 12.63 -0.39 11.22
N ALA A 365 13.32 0.04 12.28
CA ALA A 365 13.39 -0.69 13.54
C ALA A 365 12.00 -0.91 14.17
N ASN A 366 11.10 0.08 14.10
CA ASN A 366 9.71 -0.09 14.55
C ASN A 366 8.98 -1.18 13.75
N LEU A 367 9.08 -1.13 12.41
CA LEU A 367 8.41 -2.11 11.55
C LEU A 367 9.01 -3.52 11.68
N GLN A 368 10.33 -3.63 11.82
CA GLN A 368 11.02 -4.90 12.12
C GLN A 368 10.55 -5.48 13.45
N GLN A 369 10.39 -4.66 14.49
CA GLN A 369 9.85 -5.11 15.77
C GLN A 369 8.43 -5.64 15.63
N VAL A 370 7.57 -4.97 14.85
CA VAL A 370 6.20 -5.45 14.56
C VAL A 370 6.24 -6.79 13.80
N CYS A 371 7.07 -6.91 12.77
CA CYS A 371 7.22 -8.15 12.01
C CYS A 371 7.68 -9.32 12.90
N ALA A 372 8.67 -9.08 13.76
CA ALA A 372 9.16 -10.08 14.71
C ALA A 372 8.08 -10.52 15.71
N GLN A 373 7.26 -9.60 16.23
CA GLN A 373 6.14 -9.92 17.13
C GLN A 373 5.09 -10.80 16.44
N LEU A 374 4.85 -10.57 15.16
CA LEU A 374 3.88 -11.30 14.34
C LEU A 374 4.46 -12.54 13.65
N LYS A 375 5.76 -12.82 13.86
CA LYS A 375 6.49 -13.95 13.26
C LYS A 375 6.42 -13.97 11.73
N ILE A 376 6.47 -12.80 11.12
CA ILE A 376 6.61 -12.63 9.66
C ILE A 376 8.00 -12.11 9.32
N ASP A 377 8.39 -12.25 8.06
CA ASP A 377 9.70 -11.79 7.59
C ASP A 377 9.86 -10.27 7.71
N GLU A 378 11.12 -9.82 7.82
CA GLU A 378 11.44 -8.41 7.86
C GLU A 378 10.92 -7.65 6.62
N PRO A 379 10.64 -6.33 6.75
CA PRO A 379 10.17 -5.53 5.63
C PRO A 379 11.15 -5.54 4.46
N PHE A 380 10.61 -5.73 3.25
CA PHE A 380 11.35 -5.54 2.01
C PHE A 380 11.55 -4.04 1.75
N LEU A 381 12.81 -3.61 1.74
CA LEU A 381 13.21 -2.22 1.53
C LEU A 381 13.23 -1.90 0.03
N PHE A 382 12.15 -1.32 -0.49
CA PHE A 382 11.98 -1.16 -1.94
C PHE A 382 13.05 -0.25 -2.57
N TYR A 383 13.51 0.77 -1.84
CA TYR A 383 14.51 1.71 -2.33
C TYR A 383 15.89 1.06 -2.55
N GLU A 384 16.25 0.02 -1.78
CA GLU A 384 17.52 -0.71 -1.98
C GLU A 384 17.50 -1.53 -3.27
N ALA A 385 16.33 -2.06 -3.64
CA ALA A 385 16.16 -2.85 -4.85
C ALA A 385 16.21 -2.01 -6.14
N VAL A 386 15.75 -0.76 -6.08
CA VAL A 386 15.63 0.15 -7.24
C VAL A 386 16.86 1.05 -7.42
N GLY A 387 17.63 1.32 -6.36
CA GLY A 387 18.84 2.13 -6.41
C GLY A 387 18.60 3.63 -6.56
N GLU A 388 19.49 4.34 -7.27
CA GLU A 388 19.56 5.82 -7.31
C GLU A 388 18.31 6.56 -7.83
N LYS A 389 17.31 5.84 -8.37
CA LYS A 389 16.08 6.42 -8.96
C LYS A 389 14.81 6.00 -8.21
N ASP A 390 14.94 5.72 -6.91
CA ASP A 390 13.83 5.21 -6.09
C ASP A 390 12.74 6.26 -5.84
N SER A 391 13.07 7.55 -5.74
CA SER A 391 12.02 8.57 -5.54
C SER A 391 11.06 8.73 -6.72
N PHE A 392 11.40 8.19 -7.90
CA PHE A 392 10.55 8.23 -9.08
C PHE A 392 9.52 7.08 -9.11
N ASN A 393 9.53 6.17 -8.13
CA ASN A 393 8.69 4.96 -8.14
C ASN A 393 7.20 5.26 -8.31
N ILE A 394 6.68 6.30 -7.64
CA ILE A 394 5.28 6.71 -7.74
C ILE A 394 4.98 7.20 -9.17
N SER A 395 5.78 8.13 -9.72
CA SER A 395 5.57 8.66 -11.08
C SER A 395 5.70 7.57 -12.16
N LYS A 396 6.65 6.63 -12.02
CA LYS A 396 6.78 5.45 -12.89
C LYS A 396 5.53 4.57 -12.82
N GLY A 397 5.08 4.33 -11.60
CA GLY A 397 3.90 3.57 -11.28
C GLY A 397 2.61 4.15 -11.85
N ALA A 398 2.41 5.45 -11.71
CA ALA A 398 1.28 6.17 -12.27
C ALA A 398 1.27 6.10 -13.81
N ALA A 399 2.44 6.22 -14.44
CA ALA A 399 2.55 6.04 -15.89
C ALA A 399 2.18 4.60 -16.32
N LEU A 400 2.67 3.58 -15.60
CA LEU A 400 2.36 2.16 -15.89
C LEU A 400 0.89 1.82 -15.66
N ALA A 401 0.28 2.33 -14.60
CA ALA A 401 -1.13 2.10 -14.29
C ALA A 401 -2.03 2.64 -15.42
N ALA A 402 -1.70 3.83 -15.94
CA ALA A 402 -2.40 4.43 -17.08
C ALA A 402 -2.15 3.70 -18.43
N VAL A 403 -1.07 2.91 -18.56
CA VAL A 403 -0.86 2.06 -19.77
C VAL A 403 -1.91 0.95 -19.83
N ASP A 404 -2.23 0.32 -18.70
CA ASP A 404 -3.01 -0.92 -18.59
C ASP A 404 -4.53 -0.63 -18.62
N ASN A 405 -5.00 0.12 -19.62
CA ASN A 405 -6.42 0.44 -19.79
C ASN A 405 -7.17 -0.68 -20.53
N ILE A 406 -7.80 -1.58 -19.78
CA ILE A 406 -8.68 -2.63 -20.31
C ILE A 406 -10.12 -2.38 -19.87
N ILE A 407 -11.08 -2.79 -20.69
CA ILE A 407 -12.51 -2.73 -20.35
C ILE A 407 -12.96 -4.00 -19.60
N ALA A 408 -14.11 -3.92 -18.92
CA ALA A 408 -14.67 -5.06 -18.18
C ALA A 408 -14.83 -6.32 -19.04
N LYS A 409 -15.20 -6.16 -20.33
CA LYS A 409 -15.27 -7.28 -21.27
C LYS A 409 -13.91 -7.97 -21.45
N GLU A 410 -12.86 -7.19 -21.71
CA GLU A 410 -11.50 -7.73 -21.88
C GLU A 410 -10.97 -8.38 -20.60
N PHE A 411 -11.33 -7.86 -19.43
CA PHE A 411 -11.01 -8.47 -18.15
C PHE A 411 -11.63 -9.87 -18.01
N ILE A 412 -12.90 -10.03 -18.39
CA ILE A 412 -13.59 -11.33 -18.39
C ILE A 412 -13.01 -12.26 -19.46
N ASP A 413 -12.78 -11.75 -20.67
CA ASP A 413 -12.18 -12.53 -21.77
C ASP A 413 -10.76 -13.03 -21.41
N ARG A 414 -10.06 -12.37 -20.48
CA ARG A 414 -8.75 -12.80 -19.94
C ARG A 414 -8.85 -13.86 -18.84
N GLY A 415 -10.04 -14.36 -18.55
CA GLY A 415 -10.27 -15.47 -17.61
C GLY A 415 -10.76 -15.05 -16.23
N ALA A 416 -11.33 -13.85 -16.06
CA ALA A 416 -11.99 -13.53 -14.80
C ALA A 416 -13.28 -14.35 -14.63
N ALA A 417 -13.53 -14.80 -13.41
CA ALA A 417 -14.72 -15.56 -13.07
C ALA A 417 -15.40 -15.00 -11.82
N PHE A 418 -16.73 -15.07 -11.83
CA PHE A 418 -17.58 -14.66 -10.74
C PHE A 418 -18.25 -15.88 -10.13
N GLY A 419 -18.36 -15.89 -8.80
CA GLY A 419 -18.98 -16.99 -8.08
C GLY A 419 -19.86 -16.53 -6.92
N PHE A 420 -20.75 -17.42 -6.51
CA PHE A 420 -21.56 -17.26 -5.31
C PHE A 420 -20.88 -17.93 -4.12
N GLN A 421 -20.42 -17.14 -3.15
CA GLN A 421 -19.89 -17.65 -1.88
C GLN A 421 -21.02 -17.73 -0.85
N THR A 422 -21.15 -18.87 -0.18
CA THR A 422 -22.13 -19.04 0.90
C THR A 422 -21.50 -18.85 2.26
N GLY A 423 -22.24 -18.20 3.15
CA GLY A 423 -21.86 -18.00 4.55
C GLY A 423 -22.94 -18.49 5.50
N ARG A 424 -22.54 -18.95 6.69
CA ARG A 424 -23.47 -19.42 7.71
C ARG A 424 -23.25 -18.69 9.03
N PRO A 425 -24.32 -18.26 9.71
CA PRO A 425 -24.20 -17.75 11.06
C PRO A 425 -23.78 -18.89 12.00
N LEU A 426 -22.68 -18.70 12.71
CA LEU A 426 -22.18 -19.54 13.79
C LEU A 426 -22.21 -18.75 15.10
N LYS A 427 -22.27 -19.45 16.24
CA LYS A 427 -22.12 -18.81 17.55
C LYS A 427 -20.65 -18.85 17.96
N GLY A 428 -20.04 -17.68 18.08
CA GLY A 428 -18.74 -17.46 18.67
C GLY A 428 -18.85 -17.05 20.15
N ALA A 429 -17.70 -16.86 20.79
CA ALA A 429 -17.62 -16.43 22.19
C ALA A 429 -18.09 -14.97 22.39
N ASN A 430 -18.04 -14.14 21.35
CA ASN A 430 -18.36 -12.72 21.39
C ASN A 430 -19.70 -12.38 20.72
N GLY A 431 -20.44 -13.37 20.22
CA GLY A 431 -21.66 -13.13 19.45
C GLY A 431 -21.82 -14.12 18.31
N SER A 432 -22.82 -13.89 17.46
CA SER A 432 -23.00 -14.65 16.23
C SER A 432 -22.17 -14.05 15.10
N PHE A 433 -21.49 -14.89 14.32
CA PHE A 433 -20.64 -14.45 13.21
C PHE A 433 -20.90 -15.23 11.94
N ILE A 434 -20.51 -14.68 10.79
CA ILE A 434 -20.67 -15.38 9.51
C ILE A 434 -19.38 -16.13 9.18
N SER A 435 -19.45 -17.45 9.19
CA SER A 435 -18.40 -18.31 8.63
C SER A 435 -18.66 -18.49 7.13
N TRP A 436 -17.77 -17.91 6.32
CA TRP A 436 -17.83 -18.00 4.87
C TRP A 436 -17.13 -19.28 4.37
N ASP A 437 -17.74 -19.97 3.41
CA ASP A 437 -17.13 -21.17 2.80
C ASP A 437 -15.86 -20.79 2.02
N ASN A 438 -14.79 -21.60 2.08
CA ASN A 438 -13.52 -21.32 1.38
C ASN A 438 -13.59 -21.41 -0.16
N THR A 439 -14.76 -21.74 -0.71
CA THR A 439 -15.02 -21.89 -2.14
C THR A 439 -16.32 -21.19 -2.51
N ALA A 440 -16.33 -20.50 -3.65
CA ALA A 440 -17.53 -19.97 -4.27
C ALA A 440 -17.98 -20.88 -5.42
N PHE A 441 -19.28 -21.00 -5.67
CA PHE A 441 -19.80 -21.72 -6.83
C PHE A 441 -19.66 -20.87 -8.08
N LEU A 442 -19.05 -21.40 -9.14
CA LEU A 442 -18.89 -20.68 -10.40
C LEU A 442 -20.26 -20.28 -10.95
N ALA A 443 -20.41 -19.01 -11.32
CA ALA A 443 -21.68 -18.43 -11.76
C ALA A 443 -21.59 -17.69 -13.11
N LEU A 444 -20.40 -17.18 -13.46
CA LEU A 444 -20.15 -16.50 -14.72
C LEU A 444 -18.65 -16.47 -15.02
N ASP A 445 -18.27 -16.77 -16.26
CA ASP A 445 -16.91 -16.64 -16.80
C ASP A 445 -16.96 -16.28 -18.29
N SER A 446 -15.86 -16.45 -19.03
CA SER A 446 -15.78 -16.22 -20.47
C SER A 446 -16.66 -17.16 -21.31
N ASP A 447 -16.98 -18.35 -20.80
CA ASP A 447 -17.85 -19.31 -21.49
C ASP A 447 -19.33 -18.99 -21.28
N GLY A 448 -19.63 -18.18 -20.26
CA GLY A 448 -20.92 -17.55 -20.04
C GLY A 448 -21.53 -17.89 -18.69
N PRO A 449 -22.87 -17.85 -18.58
CA PRO A 449 -23.56 -18.02 -17.31
C PRO A 449 -23.61 -19.48 -16.86
N HIS A 450 -23.32 -19.72 -15.58
CA HIS A 450 -23.44 -21.02 -14.92
C HIS A 450 -24.58 -21.00 -13.90
N TYR A 451 -25.42 -22.03 -13.93
CA TYR A 451 -26.59 -22.13 -13.04
C TYR A 451 -26.24 -22.88 -11.77
N PHE A 452 -26.49 -22.23 -10.64
CA PHE A 452 -26.25 -22.80 -9.32
C PHE A 452 -27.58 -23.05 -8.61
N ARG A 453 -27.83 -24.30 -8.20
CA ARG A 453 -29.05 -24.72 -7.50
C ARG A 453 -28.73 -25.24 -6.11
N LYS A 454 -29.35 -24.66 -5.08
CA LYS A 454 -29.14 -25.08 -3.68
C LYS A 454 -30.39 -24.90 -2.84
N ARG A 455 -30.53 -25.77 -1.83
CA ARG A 455 -31.57 -25.65 -0.81
C ARG A 455 -31.06 -24.77 0.33
N TYR A 456 -31.91 -23.85 0.75
CA TYR A 456 -31.61 -22.88 1.79
C TYR A 456 -32.56 -23.02 2.97
N SER A 457 -32.00 -22.86 4.17
CA SER A 457 -32.73 -22.87 5.45
C SER A 457 -33.44 -21.55 5.74
N GLY A 458 -33.07 -20.46 5.05
CA GLY A 458 -33.50 -19.09 5.33
C GLY A 458 -32.48 -18.24 6.09
N THR A 459 -31.39 -18.83 6.56
CA THR A 459 -30.36 -18.15 7.37
C THR A 459 -29.00 -18.03 6.69
N THR A 460 -28.85 -18.59 5.49
CA THR A 460 -27.60 -18.59 4.74
C THR A 460 -27.35 -17.22 4.13
N ARG A 461 -26.17 -16.66 4.36
CA ARG A 461 -25.68 -15.46 3.67
C ARG A 461 -25.11 -15.83 2.32
N LEU A 462 -25.17 -14.91 1.38
CA LEU A 462 -24.73 -15.12 0.01
C LEU A 462 -24.05 -13.84 -0.48
N LYS A 463 -22.88 -13.97 -1.09
CA LYS A 463 -22.22 -12.85 -1.77
C LYS A 463 -21.66 -13.28 -3.11
N ILE A 464 -21.50 -12.31 -4.00
CA ILE A 464 -20.82 -12.46 -5.28
C ILE A 464 -19.37 -12.07 -5.06
N VAL A 465 -18.48 -12.95 -5.49
CA VAL A 465 -17.04 -12.74 -5.45
C VAL A 465 -16.47 -12.88 -6.86
N CYS A 466 -15.33 -12.28 -7.12
CA CYS A 466 -14.61 -12.42 -8.39
C CYS A 466 -13.19 -12.89 -8.15
N ASP A 467 -12.81 -13.98 -8.81
CA ASP A 467 -11.41 -14.32 -9.04
C ASP A 467 -11.03 -13.67 -10.38
N PRO A 468 -10.04 -12.78 -10.41
CA PRO A 468 -9.66 -12.10 -11.63
C PRO A 468 -9.15 -13.07 -12.72
N GLN A 469 -8.87 -14.35 -12.39
CA GLN A 469 -8.19 -15.28 -13.29
C GLN A 469 -8.42 -16.79 -13.03
N LEU A 470 -9.66 -17.22 -12.92
CA LEU A 470 -9.98 -18.64 -13.09
C LEU A 470 -9.66 -19.02 -14.55
N GLN A 471 -8.52 -19.68 -14.80
CA GLN A 471 -8.11 -20.03 -16.16
C GLN A 471 -9.22 -20.83 -16.87
N ALA A 472 -9.72 -20.29 -17.99
CA ALA A 472 -10.79 -20.86 -18.81
C ALA A 472 -10.55 -22.32 -19.26
N SER A 473 -9.31 -22.80 -19.20
CA SER A 473 -8.97 -24.17 -19.62
C SER A 473 -9.26 -25.26 -18.60
N ALA A 474 -9.59 -24.92 -17.36
CA ALA A 474 -9.84 -25.91 -16.34
C ALA A 474 -11.34 -25.97 -16.01
N LYS A 475 -11.92 -27.18 -16.04
CA LYS A 475 -13.32 -27.41 -15.70
C LYS A 475 -13.52 -27.26 -14.20
N TRP A 476 -13.53 -26.03 -13.72
CA TRP A 476 -13.88 -25.74 -12.34
C TRP A 476 -15.39 -25.49 -12.26
N ASP A 477 -16.06 -26.15 -11.32
CA ASP A 477 -17.41 -25.78 -10.87
C ASP A 477 -17.36 -24.80 -9.70
N HIS A 478 -16.16 -24.42 -9.25
CA HIS A 478 -15.91 -23.60 -8.08
C HIS A 478 -14.73 -22.65 -8.25
N VAL A 479 -14.76 -21.56 -7.49
CA VAL A 479 -13.72 -20.53 -7.44
C VAL A 479 -13.11 -20.52 -6.03
N PRO A 480 -11.77 -20.57 -5.86
CA PRO A 480 -11.15 -20.47 -4.54
C PRO A 480 -11.38 -19.09 -3.93
N ALA A 481 -12.08 -19.02 -2.79
CA ALA A 481 -12.43 -17.73 -2.18
C ALA A 481 -11.20 -16.93 -1.74
N THR A 482 -10.08 -17.60 -1.42
CA THR A 482 -8.80 -16.98 -1.05
C THR A 482 -8.17 -16.18 -2.19
N CYS A 483 -8.59 -16.42 -3.43
CA CYS A 483 -8.11 -15.72 -4.63
C CYS A 483 -9.11 -14.66 -5.12
N CYS A 484 -10.20 -14.44 -4.37
CA CYS A 484 -11.27 -13.56 -4.81
C CYS A 484 -11.28 -12.23 -4.05
N TYR A 485 -11.85 -11.21 -4.68
CA TYR A 485 -12.37 -10.02 -4.02
C TYR A 485 -13.89 -10.00 -4.05
N ASP A 486 -14.48 -9.26 -3.12
CA ASP A 486 -15.94 -9.15 -2.98
C ASP A 486 -16.50 -8.15 -4.00
N ILE A 487 -17.61 -8.51 -4.66
CA ILE A 487 -18.35 -7.64 -5.57
C ILE A 487 -19.57 -7.04 -4.86
N LEU A 488 -20.36 -7.89 -4.21
CA LEU A 488 -21.69 -7.54 -3.71
C LEU A 488 -22.20 -8.61 -2.76
N GLU A 489 -22.71 -8.24 -1.59
CA GLU A 489 -23.51 -9.13 -0.74
C GLU A 489 -25.00 -9.10 -1.13
N LEU A 490 -25.69 -10.24 -0.99
CA LEU A 490 -27.08 -10.43 -1.38
C LEU A 490 -27.97 -10.70 -0.18
N ALA A 491 -29.21 -10.22 -0.24
CA ALA A 491 -30.22 -10.55 0.75
C ALA A 491 -30.41 -12.09 0.89
N PRO A 492 -30.46 -12.62 2.12
CA PRO A 492 -30.53 -14.05 2.37
C PRO A 492 -31.75 -14.70 1.68
N PRO A 493 -31.57 -15.76 0.89
CA PRO A 493 -32.71 -16.45 0.28
C PRO A 493 -33.60 -17.07 1.36
N THR A 494 -34.91 -16.85 1.26
CA THR A 494 -35.89 -17.49 2.15
C THR A 494 -35.82 -19.01 2.06
N LYS A 495 -36.38 -19.71 3.05
CA LYS A 495 -36.40 -21.19 3.07
C LYS A 495 -37.00 -21.75 1.76
N GLY A 496 -36.26 -22.66 1.12
CA GLY A 496 -36.69 -23.28 -0.14
C GLY A 496 -35.55 -23.74 -1.03
N HIS A 497 -35.90 -24.20 -2.24
CA HIS A 497 -34.95 -24.54 -3.29
C HIS A 497 -34.81 -23.35 -4.22
N TRP A 498 -33.58 -22.90 -4.46
CA TRP A 498 -33.31 -21.72 -5.27
C TRP A 498 -32.32 -22.04 -6.38
N GLU A 499 -32.48 -21.35 -7.48
CA GLU A 499 -31.53 -21.29 -8.59
C GLU A 499 -31.04 -19.85 -8.75
N PHE A 500 -29.72 -19.69 -8.85
CA PHE A 500 -29.06 -18.42 -9.09
C PHE A 500 -28.24 -18.48 -10.38
N CYS A 501 -28.15 -17.34 -11.05
CA CYS A 501 -27.38 -17.18 -12.27
C CYS A 501 -26.94 -15.71 -12.41
N LEU A 502 -25.69 -15.50 -12.80
CA LEU A 502 -25.16 -14.19 -13.18
C LEU A 502 -25.13 -14.08 -14.70
N GLN A 503 -25.49 -12.92 -15.23
CA GLN A 503 -25.46 -12.66 -16.66
C GLN A 503 -24.85 -11.29 -16.94
N LEU A 504 -24.25 -11.15 -18.12
CA LEU A 504 -23.76 -9.86 -18.62
C LEU A 504 -24.83 -9.23 -19.50
N HIS A 505 -25.09 -7.96 -19.25
CA HIS A 505 -25.85 -7.08 -20.11
C HIS A 505 -24.88 -6.19 -20.87
N ASP A 506 -25.01 -6.10 -22.19
CA ASP A 506 -24.18 -5.24 -23.02
C ASP A 506 -24.89 -3.90 -23.25
N PHE A 507 -24.27 -2.81 -22.79
CA PHE A 507 -24.75 -1.44 -23.01
C PHE A 507 -24.19 -0.83 -24.32
N GLY A 508 -23.36 -1.57 -25.06
CA GLY A 508 -22.61 -1.08 -26.23
C GLY A 508 -21.20 -0.59 -25.88
N ASP A 509 -20.34 -0.48 -26.89
CA ASP A 509 -18.94 -0.02 -26.79
C ASP A 509 -18.09 -0.78 -25.75
N GLY A 510 -18.41 -2.06 -25.51
CA GLY A 510 -17.72 -2.89 -24.52
C GLY A 510 -18.06 -2.55 -23.06
N LYS A 511 -19.06 -1.69 -22.82
CA LYS A 511 -19.60 -1.39 -21.49
C LYS A 511 -20.55 -2.51 -21.08
N LEU A 512 -20.20 -3.23 -20.02
CA LEU A 512 -20.99 -4.34 -19.52
C LEU A 512 -21.71 -3.97 -18.21
N GLY A 513 -22.78 -4.69 -17.92
CA GLY A 513 -23.47 -4.66 -16.64
C GLY A 513 -23.74 -6.06 -16.10
N LEU A 514 -23.71 -6.20 -14.78
CA LEU A 514 -24.04 -7.44 -14.09
C LEU A 514 -25.55 -7.53 -13.86
N THR A 515 -26.15 -8.62 -14.31
CA THR A 515 -27.56 -8.98 -14.04
C THR A 515 -27.59 -10.20 -13.14
N ILE A 516 -28.40 -10.15 -12.08
CA ILE A 516 -28.51 -11.24 -11.11
C ILE A 516 -29.91 -11.84 -11.23
N ARG A 517 -29.99 -13.12 -11.61
CA ARG A 517 -31.24 -13.87 -11.67
C ARG A 517 -31.37 -14.80 -10.48
N LYS A 518 -32.51 -14.71 -9.79
CA LYS A 518 -32.86 -15.49 -8.59
C LYS A 518 -34.23 -16.13 -8.81
N ASN A 519 -34.27 -17.46 -8.92
CA ASN A 519 -35.48 -18.24 -9.17
C ASN A 519 -35.79 -19.13 -7.97
N LYS A 520 -36.99 -19.00 -7.37
CA LYS A 520 -37.48 -19.96 -6.38
C LYS A 520 -38.05 -21.16 -7.12
N LEU A 521 -37.54 -22.35 -6.84
CA LEU A 521 -37.99 -23.59 -7.46
C LEU A 521 -39.00 -24.33 -6.57
N SER A 522 -39.81 -25.17 -7.20
CA SER A 522 -40.64 -26.15 -6.51
C SER A 522 -39.77 -27.13 -5.73
N TRP A 523 -40.37 -27.84 -4.77
CA TRP A 523 -39.63 -28.78 -3.92
C TRP A 523 -38.86 -29.86 -4.72
N LYS A 524 -39.43 -30.28 -5.86
CA LYS A 524 -38.82 -31.23 -6.80
C LYS A 524 -37.77 -30.59 -7.73
N GLY A 525 -37.58 -29.27 -7.67
CA GLY A 525 -36.61 -28.52 -8.50
C GLY A 525 -36.99 -28.38 -9.97
N LYS A 526 -38.24 -28.69 -10.35
CA LYS A 526 -38.66 -28.77 -11.76
C LYS A 526 -39.43 -27.54 -12.26
N ALA A 527 -40.12 -26.83 -11.39
CA ALA A 527 -40.95 -25.68 -11.77
C ALA A 527 -40.47 -24.42 -11.05
N VAL A 528 -40.38 -23.30 -11.76
CA VAL A 528 -40.08 -22.00 -11.18
C VAL A 528 -41.37 -21.44 -10.56
N LEU A 529 -41.36 -21.21 -9.25
CA LEU A 529 -42.47 -20.65 -8.49
C LEU A 529 -42.42 -19.12 -8.44
N ASN A 530 -41.22 -18.56 -8.39
CA ASN A 530 -41.00 -17.11 -8.40
C ASN A 530 -39.70 -16.81 -9.16
N LYS A 531 -39.68 -15.72 -9.92
CA LYS A 531 -38.53 -15.25 -10.68
C LYS A 531 -38.28 -13.79 -10.34
N THR A 532 -37.08 -13.51 -9.88
CA THR A 532 -36.59 -12.15 -9.62
C THR A 532 -35.35 -11.90 -10.46
N THR A 533 -35.23 -10.71 -11.01
CA THR A 533 -34.06 -10.26 -11.77
C THR A 533 -33.67 -8.88 -11.27
N TYR A 534 -32.41 -8.72 -10.90
CA TYR A 534 -31.84 -7.45 -10.43
C TYR A 534 -30.82 -6.93 -11.45
N GLY A 535 -30.70 -5.60 -11.54
CA GLY A 535 -29.82 -4.93 -12.49
C GLY A 535 -30.49 -4.59 -13.83
N PRO A 536 -29.71 -4.26 -14.87
CA PRO A 536 -28.25 -4.40 -14.96
C PRO A 536 -27.50 -3.35 -14.12
N PHE A 537 -26.50 -3.78 -13.35
CA PHE A 537 -25.59 -2.90 -12.62
C PHE A 537 -24.32 -2.67 -13.45
N PRO A 538 -24.00 -1.44 -13.88
CA PRO A 538 -22.81 -1.19 -14.70
C PRO A 538 -21.53 -1.69 -14.04
N LEU A 539 -20.67 -2.36 -14.80
CA LEU A 539 -19.35 -2.81 -14.36
C LEU A 539 -18.27 -1.89 -14.90
N GLU A 540 -17.23 -1.67 -14.10
CA GLU A 540 -16.03 -0.94 -14.49
C GLU A 540 -14.80 -1.66 -13.97
N TYR A 541 -13.77 -1.74 -14.82
CA TYR A 541 -12.45 -2.18 -14.42
C TYR A 541 -11.64 -1.00 -13.95
N ASP A 542 -11.29 -0.97 -12.66
CA ASP A 542 -10.38 0.02 -12.13
C ASP A 542 -8.93 -0.46 -12.29
N THR A 543 -8.20 0.21 -13.17
CA THR A 543 -6.78 -0.03 -13.44
C THR A 543 -5.89 0.09 -12.21
N SER A 544 -6.29 0.90 -11.21
CA SER A 544 -5.50 1.12 -9.99
C SER A 544 -5.58 -0.08 -9.06
N SER A 545 -6.79 -0.52 -8.72
CA SER A 545 -7.04 -1.68 -7.85
C SER A 545 -6.87 -3.03 -8.57
N ARG A 546 -6.92 -3.03 -9.91
CA ARG A 546 -7.02 -4.21 -10.79
C ARG A 546 -8.27 -5.05 -10.54
N CYS A 547 -9.34 -4.43 -10.06
CA CYS A 547 -10.62 -5.06 -9.81
C CYS A 547 -11.66 -4.60 -10.84
N CYS A 548 -12.50 -5.54 -11.29
CA CYS A 548 -13.76 -5.21 -11.97
C CYS A 548 -14.87 -5.13 -10.92
N LEU A 549 -15.42 -3.93 -10.70
CA LEU A 549 -16.41 -3.62 -9.66
C LEU A 549 -17.68 -3.03 -10.28
N ILE A 550 -18.74 -2.90 -9.47
CA ILE A 550 -19.93 -2.15 -9.87
C ILE A 550 -19.52 -0.66 -9.94
N ASN A 551 -19.75 -0.01 -11.09
CA ASN A 551 -19.58 1.42 -11.22
C ASN A 551 -20.69 2.10 -10.42
N LEU A 552 -20.33 2.48 -9.21
CA LEU A 552 -21.23 3.11 -8.27
C LEU A 552 -21.59 4.53 -8.73
N ASP A 553 -20.77 5.26 -9.49
CA ASP A 553 -21.10 6.65 -9.89
C ASP A 553 -22.34 6.73 -10.79
N ARG A 554 -22.68 5.63 -11.45
CA ARG A 554 -23.91 5.48 -12.25
C ARG A 554 -25.12 5.01 -11.44
N VAL A 555 -24.94 4.66 -10.17
CA VAL A 555 -25.97 4.03 -9.33
C VAL A 555 -26.18 4.76 -7.99
N LYS A 556 -25.17 5.49 -7.52
CA LYS A 556 -25.16 6.30 -6.30
C LYS A 556 -26.06 7.53 -6.44
N THR A 557 -26.79 7.84 -5.37
CA THR A 557 -27.19 9.22 -5.06
C THR A 557 -26.07 9.88 -4.26
N GLU A 558 -25.88 11.20 -4.38
CA GLU A 558 -24.71 11.96 -3.86
C GLU A 558 -24.40 11.76 -2.35
N SER A 559 -25.32 11.18 -1.56
CA SER A 559 -25.19 11.00 -0.12
C SER A 559 -24.87 9.57 0.37
N THR A 560 -24.68 8.58 -0.52
CA THR A 560 -24.50 7.18 -0.09
C THR A 560 -23.05 6.73 -0.12
N ASP A 561 -22.55 6.32 1.05
CA ASP A 561 -21.18 5.83 1.25
C ASP A 561 -21.13 4.30 1.36
N PHE A 562 -20.36 3.66 0.49
CA PHE A 562 -20.22 2.20 0.38
C PHE A 562 -18.87 1.68 0.93
N GLU A 563 -18.16 2.43 1.77
CA GLU A 563 -16.87 2.04 2.38
C GLU A 563 -16.89 0.63 3.00
N ASN A 564 -18.02 0.20 3.59
CA ASN A 564 -18.16 -1.11 4.24
C ASN A 564 -18.57 -2.25 3.28
N GLY A 565 -18.64 -1.97 1.98
CA GLY A 565 -19.11 -2.89 0.95
C GLY A 565 -20.55 -2.62 0.53
N ILE A 566 -20.99 -3.35 -0.49
CA ILE A 566 -22.27 -3.16 -1.16
C ILE A 566 -23.20 -4.33 -0.79
N PHE A 567 -24.43 -4.01 -0.37
CA PHE A 567 -25.49 -4.97 -0.10
C PHE A 567 -26.68 -4.75 -1.05
N LEU A 568 -27.15 -5.82 -1.69
CA LEU A 568 -28.37 -5.82 -2.51
C LEU A 568 -29.55 -6.33 -1.69
N THR A 569 -30.52 -5.45 -1.48
CA THR A 569 -31.77 -5.76 -0.77
C THR A 569 -32.71 -6.64 -1.61
N GLU A 570 -33.70 -7.27 -0.97
CA GLU A 570 -34.71 -8.08 -1.69
C GLU A 570 -35.52 -7.27 -2.72
N ASP A 571 -35.74 -5.96 -2.48
CA ASP A 571 -36.41 -5.05 -3.41
C ASP A 571 -35.49 -4.50 -4.52
N GLY A 572 -34.21 -4.91 -4.54
CA GLY A 572 -33.29 -4.62 -5.62
C GLY A 572 -32.51 -3.31 -5.50
N LYS A 573 -32.43 -2.73 -4.30
CA LYS A 573 -31.64 -1.53 -4.02
C LYS A 573 -30.24 -1.89 -3.56
N LEU A 574 -29.26 -1.12 -4.03
CA LEU A 574 -27.90 -1.17 -3.49
C LEU A 574 -27.83 -0.23 -2.28
N VAL A 575 -27.45 -0.78 -1.13
CA VAL A 575 -27.24 -0.04 0.11
C VAL A 575 -25.89 -0.42 0.72
N PRO A 576 -25.30 0.41 1.58
CA PRO A 576 -24.06 0.06 2.28
C PRO A 576 -24.27 -1.16 3.18
N CYS A 577 -23.25 -2.00 3.30
CA CYS A 577 -23.24 -3.05 4.33
C CYS A 577 -23.25 -2.42 5.73
N ASP A 578 -23.89 -3.10 6.68
CA ASP A 578 -23.92 -2.69 8.08
C ASP A 578 -22.50 -2.70 8.68
N PRO A 579 -21.95 -1.54 9.13
CA PRO A 579 -20.59 -1.45 9.66
C PRO A 579 -20.35 -2.34 10.89
N GLU A 580 -21.37 -2.54 11.74
CA GLU A 580 -21.24 -3.40 12.93
C GLU A 580 -21.09 -4.86 12.49
N ALA A 581 -21.93 -5.31 11.56
CA ALA A 581 -21.87 -6.66 11.02
C ALA A 581 -20.57 -6.96 10.27
N VAL A 582 -19.95 -5.96 9.63
CA VAL A 582 -18.65 -6.09 8.96
C VAL A 582 -17.52 -6.17 9.99
N ASN A 583 -17.55 -5.34 11.03
CA ASN A 583 -16.54 -5.37 12.09
C ASN A 583 -16.55 -6.70 12.87
N ASP A 584 -17.73 -7.25 13.16
CA ASP A 584 -17.85 -8.57 13.80
C ASP A 584 -17.19 -9.65 12.94
N GLN A 585 -17.46 -9.67 11.63
CA GLN A 585 -16.84 -10.62 10.71
C GLN A 585 -15.31 -10.52 10.70
N ILE A 586 -14.75 -9.31 10.74
CA ILE A 586 -13.29 -9.11 10.79
C ILE A 586 -12.71 -9.66 12.11
N GLN A 587 -13.35 -9.41 13.24
CA GLN A 587 -12.90 -9.91 14.54
C GLN A 587 -12.94 -11.44 14.61
N ASP A 588 -13.94 -12.07 14.03
CA ASP A 588 -14.05 -13.52 14.02
C ASP A 588 -13.05 -14.19 13.08
N LEU A 589 -12.76 -13.60 11.91
CA LEU A 589 -11.66 -14.04 11.04
C LEU A 589 -10.30 -13.97 11.76
N GLN A 590 -10.06 -12.88 12.49
CA GLN A 590 -8.86 -12.74 13.33
C GLN A 590 -8.74 -13.87 14.36
N LYS A 591 -9.87 -14.24 14.98
CA LYS A 591 -9.90 -15.32 15.97
C LYS A 591 -9.66 -16.68 15.33
N GLU A 592 -10.35 -17.01 14.24
CA GLU A 592 -10.17 -18.29 13.55
C GLU A 592 -8.71 -18.49 13.12
N ASN A 593 -8.07 -17.45 12.58
CA ASN A 593 -6.66 -17.53 12.21
C ASN A 593 -5.73 -17.65 13.43
N ASN A 594 -6.02 -16.95 14.53
CA ASN A 594 -5.27 -17.13 15.77
C ASN A 594 -5.38 -18.55 16.33
N ASP A 595 -6.56 -19.16 16.24
CA ASP A 595 -6.78 -20.53 16.70
C ASP A 595 -6.09 -21.54 15.77
N ARG A 596 -6.14 -21.35 14.43
CA ARG A 596 -5.35 -22.14 13.46
C ARG A 596 -3.83 -22.01 13.68
N LEU A 597 -3.34 -20.82 14.01
CA LEU A 597 -1.92 -20.59 14.32
C LEU A 597 -1.49 -21.27 15.62
N LYS A 598 -2.38 -21.33 16.63
CA LYS A 598 -2.13 -22.08 17.88
C LYS A 598 -2.12 -23.59 17.63
N GLU A 599 -3.03 -24.09 16.80
CA GLU A 599 -3.10 -25.52 16.45
C GLU A 599 -1.89 -25.97 15.63
N SER A 600 -1.45 -25.16 14.67
CA SER A 600 -0.23 -25.42 13.89
C SER A 600 1.06 -25.24 14.69
N GLY A 601 1.05 -24.39 15.73
CA GLY A 601 2.15 -24.26 16.71
C GLY A 601 2.15 -25.32 17.82
N GLY A 602 1.10 -26.13 17.95
CA GLY A 602 0.91 -27.10 19.03
C GLY A 602 1.64 -28.44 18.85
N ILE A 603 2.23 -28.70 17.69
CA ILE A 603 3.00 -29.92 17.44
C ILE A 603 4.48 -29.67 17.81
N ASN A 604 4.75 -29.51 19.12
CA ASN A 604 6.02 -29.87 19.80
C ASN A 604 6.14 -29.26 21.20
N THR A 605 5.18 -29.51 22.10
CA THR A 605 5.47 -29.46 23.54
C THR A 605 4.51 -30.38 24.31
N SER A 606 4.78 -31.68 24.27
CA SER A 606 4.30 -32.59 25.31
C SER A 606 5.44 -33.54 25.71
N MET A 607 6.40 -33.02 26.46
CA MET A 607 7.25 -33.89 27.29
C MET A 607 6.44 -34.27 28.55
N PRO A 608 6.28 -35.57 28.87
CA PRO A 608 5.52 -35.99 30.04
C PRO A 608 6.16 -35.48 31.33
N GLN A 609 5.32 -34.97 32.23
CA GLN A 609 5.64 -34.42 33.56
C GLN A 609 6.54 -35.32 34.43
N LYS A 610 6.69 -36.61 34.11
CA LYS A 610 7.59 -37.56 34.79
C LYS A 610 9.09 -37.35 34.53
N MET A 611 9.48 -36.65 33.46
CA MET A 611 10.92 -36.39 33.18
C MET A 611 11.47 -35.19 33.96
N LYS A 612 10.61 -34.25 34.38
CA LYS A 612 11.01 -33.06 35.17
C LYS A 612 11.40 -33.42 36.61
N GLU A 613 10.68 -34.37 37.22
CA GLU A 613 10.98 -34.83 38.59
C GLU A 613 12.27 -35.69 38.69
N GLN A 614 12.73 -36.29 37.58
CA GLN A 614 14.00 -37.02 37.57
C GLN A 614 15.22 -36.12 37.37
N GLN A 615 15.08 -35.00 36.65
CA GLN A 615 16.18 -34.03 36.48
C GLN A 615 16.41 -33.17 37.73
N GLU A 616 15.35 -32.80 38.47
CA GLU A 616 15.49 -32.06 39.73
C GLU A 616 16.15 -32.89 40.83
N LYS A 617 15.99 -34.22 40.82
CA LYS A 617 16.69 -35.12 41.75
C LYS A 617 18.17 -35.37 41.40
N GLN A 618 18.56 -35.22 40.14
CA GLN A 618 19.97 -35.30 39.74
C GLN A 618 20.72 -33.97 39.96
N GLY A 619 20.06 -32.82 39.80
CA GLY A 619 20.66 -31.50 40.07
C GLY A 619 21.04 -31.30 41.54
N GLN A 620 20.21 -31.76 42.49
CA GLN A 620 20.49 -31.61 43.92
C GLN A 620 21.62 -32.51 44.45
N GLN A 621 21.95 -33.61 43.76
CA GLN A 621 23.10 -34.46 44.12
C GLN A 621 24.42 -33.92 43.57
N GLN A 622 24.39 -33.09 42.52
CA GLN A 622 25.58 -32.51 41.90
C GLN A 622 26.06 -31.24 42.63
N GLU A 623 25.14 -30.42 43.15
CA GLU A 623 25.48 -29.23 43.98
C GLU A 623 26.10 -29.60 45.35
N GLN A 624 25.85 -30.80 45.88
CA GLN A 624 26.52 -31.27 47.11
C GLN A 624 27.95 -31.81 46.88
N GLN A 625 28.33 -32.12 45.64
CA GLN A 625 29.69 -32.56 45.30
C GLN A 625 30.63 -31.41 44.89
N GLU A 626 30.11 -30.32 44.33
CA GLU A 626 30.94 -29.18 43.88
C GLU A 626 31.38 -28.22 45.01
N SER A 627 30.76 -28.29 46.19
CA SER A 627 31.16 -27.48 47.36
C SER A 627 32.43 -27.95 48.08
N ARG A 628 33.06 -29.06 47.64
CA ARG A 628 34.27 -29.63 48.28
C ARG A 628 35.57 -29.58 47.46
N ALA A 629 35.59 -28.92 46.30
CA ALA A 629 36.79 -28.89 45.45
C ALA A 629 37.13 -27.48 44.93
N ALA A 630 37.24 -26.49 45.81
CA ALA A 630 37.83 -25.19 45.49
C ALA A 630 39.25 -25.10 46.06
N GLY A 631 40.26 -25.46 45.26
CA GLY A 631 41.65 -25.29 45.64
C GLY A 631 42.64 -25.75 44.59
N LYS A 632 42.96 -24.86 43.63
CA LYS A 632 44.29 -24.59 43.01
C LYS A 632 44.17 -24.07 41.57
N ARG A 633 44.70 -22.87 41.33
CA ARG A 633 45.25 -22.38 40.05
C ARG A 633 46.65 -23.03 39.84
N PRO A 634 47.30 -23.07 38.64
CA PRO A 634 47.34 -21.95 37.67
C PRO A 634 47.59 -22.25 36.15
N ARG A 635 47.64 -21.15 35.38
CA ARG A 635 48.53 -20.81 34.22
C ARG A 635 48.17 -21.18 32.76
N SER A 636 47.88 -20.11 32.00
CA SER A 636 48.39 -19.67 30.68
C SER A 636 48.96 -20.67 29.66
N THR A 637 48.48 -20.62 28.41
CA THR A 637 49.25 -20.12 27.24
C THR A 637 48.41 -19.94 25.96
N SER A 638 48.87 -18.98 25.19
CA SER A 638 48.65 -18.49 23.82
C SER A 638 48.52 -19.45 22.61
N VAL A 639 47.71 -19.00 21.64
CA VAL A 639 48.00 -18.81 20.18
C VAL A 639 47.82 -19.95 19.14
N SER A 640 47.30 -19.49 17.97
CA SER A 640 47.35 -20.00 16.58
C SER A 640 46.31 -21.06 16.16
N GLN A 641 45.32 -20.71 15.32
CA GLN A 641 45.37 -20.64 13.84
C GLN A 641 45.88 -21.91 13.16
N THR A 642 45.02 -22.62 12.42
CA THR A 642 45.22 -22.89 10.99
C THR A 642 43.99 -23.53 10.32
N ARG A 643 43.78 -23.09 9.07
CA ARG A 643 42.90 -23.65 8.05
C ARG A 643 43.42 -25.01 7.57
N GLY A 644 42.52 -25.89 7.13
CA GLY A 644 42.86 -27.06 6.33
C GLY A 644 41.67 -27.64 5.58
N ARG A 645 41.60 -27.38 4.27
CA ARG A 645 40.69 -28.02 3.30
C ARG A 645 40.98 -29.51 3.20
N GLY A 646 39.96 -30.33 2.97
CA GLY A 646 40.10 -31.71 2.50
C GLY A 646 38.77 -32.25 1.97
N LYS A 647 38.77 -32.60 0.68
CA LYS A 647 37.63 -33.01 -0.16
C LYS A 647 37.39 -34.55 -0.07
N PRO A 648 36.44 -35.15 -0.84
CA PRO A 648 35.43 -36.07 -0.33
C PRO A 648 35.75 -37.56 -0.58
N HIS A 649 35.03 -38.45 0.13
CA HIS A 649 34.92 -39.87 -0.24
C HIS A 649 33.47 -40.33 -0.38
N LYS A 650 33.17 -40.93 -1.54
CA LYS A 650 32.03 -41.81 -1.84
C LYS A 650 32.46 -43.26 -1.59
N LYS A 651 31.56 -44.06 -1.00
CA LYS A 651 31.15 -45.45 -1.31
C LYS A 651 30.57 -46.08 -0.02
N SER A 652 29.27 -46.35 0.02
CA SER A 652 28.56 -47.57 -0.40
C SER A 652 28.39 -48.57 0.76
N GLY A 653 27.14 -48.89 1.08
CA GLY A 653 26.76 -50.00 1.97
C GLY A 653 25.25 -50.00 2.18
N ARG A 654 24.58 -50.99 1.59
CA ARG A 654 23.18 -51.36 1.80
C ARG A 654 23.06 -52.22 3.06
N ASP A 655 21.94 -52.09 3.78
CA ASP A 655 21.00 -53.13 4.25
C ASP A 655 19.96 -52.41 5.12
N GLU A 656 18.70 -52.28 4.67
CA GLU A 656 17.56 -53.16 5.01
C GLU A 656 17.37 -53.37 6.52
N ASP A 657 16.44 -52.65 7.15
CA ASP A 657 15.17 -53.24 7.58
C ASP A 657 14.13 -52.19 8.03
N ARG A 658 12.88 -52.65 7.98
CA ARG A 658 11.54 -52.02 7.90
C ARG A 658 11.07 -51.12 9.05
N GLY A 659 10.13 -50.23 8.74
CA GLY A 659 9.28 -49.57 9.74
C GLY A 659 8.28 -48.50 9.27
N GLN A 660 7.33 -48.87 8.39
CA GLN A 660 5.98 -48.30 8.22
C GLN A 660 5.77 -46.78 7.97
N GLU A 661 5.53 -46.43 6.70
CA GLU A 661 4.75 -45.26 6.26
C GLU A 661 3.23 -45.60 6.22
N PRO A 662 2.33 -44.68 6.65
CA PRO A 662 0.92 -44.74 6.29
C PRO A 662 0.63 -44.04 4.95
N ALA A 663 -0.02 -44.80 4.09
CA ALA A 663 -0.48 -44.48 2.76
C ALA A 663 -1.62 -43.45 2.71
N TYR A 664 -1.48 -42.41 1.86
CA TYR A 664 -2.61 -41.89 1.07
C TYR A 664 -2.17 -41.03 -0.14
N LYS A 665 -1.52 -41.65 -1.13
CA LYS A 665 -1.42 -41.11 -2.50
C LYS A 665 -1.48 -42.26 -3.50
N LYS A 666 -2.69 -42.62 -3.94
CA LYS A 666 -3.02 -43.15 -5.29
C LYS A 666 -4.49 -43.53 -5.39
N ARG A 667 -5.23 -42.77 -6.21
CA ARG A 667 -6.47 -43.07 -6.99
C ARG A 667 -7.18 -41.70 -7.14
N LEU A 668 -7.48 -41.17 -8.32
CA LEU A 668 -7.86 -41.80 -9.58
C LEU A 668 -7.54 -40.85 -10.75
N MET A 669 -6.79 -41.33 -11.75
CA MET A 669 -7.10 -40.98 -13.14
C MET A 669 -8.33 -41.79 -13.54
N LYS A 670 -9.43 -41.12 -13.90
CA LYS A 670 -10.37 -41.46 -14.98
C LYS A 670 -11.55 -40.49 -14.95
N ARG A 671 -11.70 -39.79 -16.10
CA ARG A 671 -12.73 -38.82 -16.53
C ARG A 671 -12.47 -37.36 -16.24
#